data_AF-A0A553I8S0-F1
#
_entry.id   AF-A0A553I8S0-F1
#
_cell.length_a   1.000
_cell.length_b   1.000
_cell.length_c   1.000
_cell.angle_alpha   90.00
_cell.angle_beta   90.00
_cell.angle_gamma   90.00
#
_symmetry.space_group_name_H-M   'P 1'
#
loop_
_entity.id
_entity.type
_entity.pdbx_description
1 polymer ?
#
loop_
_entity_poly.entity_id
_entity_poly.type
_entity_poly.pdbx_seq_one_letter_code
_entity_poly.pdbx_strand_id
1 'polypeptide(L)'
;MKSFAYLALLSAIAPFTEAGVDQNGIDVLIDRVPVQNTFPQTGPTLKAERPQKKSYEYIVVGSGPGGSPLAVNLAKAGHSVLLVDAGGDYGHLREVESPALANPSSERNEVSWGFFTHHYSNETMALKDRKLTYMTPSGQYYSGVNPPEGSTVLGNFYPRYGGLGGCSEHNALVSLLPSRNDFNYIRDLLNDSSWDTDNMRQYFEKFEHLEYKVPSKEGHGSNGYIDITVDPIGVATQDIKLTAALMGAAKAFGVNTDALYAAVNATLATVNARGTVDPFSELLPLNVSQPIADALSAMLFQDINLVDPERDHKKVFAQLPMHMDNLHYRRSSPRDYVYDTVTAKNPDGSKKYKLDVALNTLVTKVTFEKAKSSCGKPKANGIEYLYGQSLYRADPRSSLTENTGEPGSVKATKEVIVAGGAFNSPQILKLSGVGPKEELEKFNIPVVVDLPGVGKNLQDRLEVSVNANYPSNFTRILDCTYLGTEDDPCWAQYVDPNNKGAAKGTYASNQVFSGAFWTSKYSDDGEQDLWIGGFPALFTGFYPGYSANAATADNKTWWSWLVLKAHTRNTGGTVELATANPRDTPIITFHNLYEGQTKEDADKDGMALVEGMRMAQKFFEEVPDIDGQPTVFWPPPEYDTDEKLLEWVKEEAWGHHASCSNKIGADNDPLAVLDGNFKVRGTRGLRVVDASVFPKIPGTFVVVPIMMISEKASAAILSGH
;
A
#
# COMPACT_ATOMS: atom_id res chain seq x y z
N MET A 1 -20.66 4.84 51.77
CA MET A 1 -20.85 3.65 50.91
C MET A 1 -21.65 4.07 49.71
N LYS A 2 -21.01 4.13 48.53
CA LYS A 2 -21.65 4.14 47.18
C LYS A 2 -22.55 5.37 46.92
N SER A 3 -22.66 5.97 45.75
CA SER A 3 -22.30 5.62 44.37
C SER A 3 -22.41 6.92 43.57
N PHE A 4 -21.36 7.37 42.90
CA PHE A 4 -21.02 7.04 41.51
C PHE A 4 -21.85 7.80 40.46
N ALA A 5 -21.11 8.45 39.56
CA ALA A 5 -21.41 8.58 38.14
C ALA A 5 -22.46 9.60 37.66
N TYR A 6 -22.31 10.88 38.04
CA TYR A 6 -22.96 11.98 37.29
C TYR A 6 -22.00 12.99 36.66
N LEU A 7 -20.68 12.76 36.76
CA LEU A 7 -19.64 13.55 36.10
C LEU A 7 -18.66 12.70 35.27
N ALA A 8 -19.00 11.44 35.02
CA ALA A 8 -18.33 10.57 34.05
C ALA A 8 -19.04 10.54 32.68
N LEU A 9 -20.00 11.45 32.44
CA LEU A 9 -20.86 11.44 31.26
C LEU A 9 -20.48 12.46 30.16
N LEU A 10 -19.31 13.10 30.25
CA LEU A 10 -18.91 14.15 29.29
C LEU A 10 -17.42 14.19 28.87
N SER A 11 -16.60 13.16 29.12
CA SER A 11 -15.22 13.16 28.61
C SER A 11 -14.54 11.78 28.49
N ALA A 12 -15.29 10.70 28.32
CA ALA A 12 -14.71 9.40 27.99
C ALA A 12 -15.01 9.06 26.53
N ILE A 13 -13.94 8.75 25.79
CA ILE A 13 -13.92 8.07 24.48
C ILE A 13 -14.15 9.02 23.28
N ALA A 14 -13.10 9.72 22.85
CA ALA A 14 -12.92 10.04 21.43
C ALA A 14 -11.65 9.32 20.94
N PRO A 15 -11.82 8.08 20.47
CA PRO A 15 -11.01 7.60 19.33
C PRO A 15 -11.88 6.74 18.38
N PHE A 16 -11.73 6.89 17.07
CA PHE A 16 -12.34 6.01 16.05
C PHE A 16 -13.88 5.97 15.88
N THR A 17 -14.71 6.78 16.55
CA THR A 17 -16.20 6.59 16.49
C THR A 17 -17.04 7.68 15.82
N GLU A 18 -16.51 8.85 15.46
CA GLU A 18 -17.37 9.93 14.88
C GLU A 18 -17.58 9.84 13.36
N ALA A 19 -16.83 8.97 12.68
CA ALA A 19 -17.06 8.74 11.27
C ALA A 19 -18.14 7.64 11.15
N GLY A 20 -19.35 8.04 10.77
CA GLY A 20 -20.46 7.14 10.51
C GLY A 20 -20.66 7.01 9.01
N VAL A 21 -20.70 5.78 8.50
CA VAL A 21 -21.33 5.49 7.20
C VAL A 21 -22.68 4.89 7.51
N ASP A 22 -23.74 5.54 7.07
CA ASP A 22 -25.02 4.86 6.92
C ASP A 22 -25.11 4.24 5.52
N GLN A 23 -26.18 3.50 5.26
CA GLN A 23 -26.44 2.88 3.96
C GLN A 23 -26.47 3.87 2.76
N ASN A 24 -26.41 5.19 3.00
CA ASN A 24 -26.44 6.23 1.97
C ASN A 24 -25.04 6.67 1.48
N GLY A 25 -23.96 6.14 2.06
CA GLY A 25 -22.58 6.36 1.59
C GLY A 25 -21.73 7.25 2.48
N ILE A 26 -20.70 7.87 1.90
CA ILE A 26 -19.69 8.64 2.63
C ILE A 26 -20.24 10.03 2.98
N ASP A 27 -20.33 10.32 4.28
CA ASP A 27 -20.64 11.64 4.84
C ASP A 27 -19.90 11.81 6.18
N VAL A 28 -18.62 12.19 6.10
CA VAL A 28 -17.68 12.11 7.22
C VAL A 28 -17.07 13.47 7.49
N LEU A 29 -17.22 13.96 8.72
CA LEU A 29 -16.58 15.17 9.21
C LEU A 29 -15.63 14.81 10.35
N ILE A 30 -14.33 15.07 10.19
CA ILE A 30 -13.32 14.76 11.20
C ILE A 30 -12.29 15.88 11.37
N ASP A 31 -11.64 15.90 12.52
CA ASP A 31 -10.50 16.78 12.76
C ASP A 31 -9.32 16.41 11.87
N ARG A 32 -8.57 17.43 11.42
CA ARG A 32 -7.37 17.24 10.59
C ARG A 32 -6.30 16.39 11.27
N VAL A 33 -6.15 16.56 12.58
CA VAL A 33 -5.25 15.79 13.44
C VAL A 33 -6.11 15.21 14.56
N PRO A 34 -6.76 14.05 14.36
CA PRO A 34 -7.64 13.48 15.36
C PRO A 34 -6.86 13.09 16.63
N VAL A 35 -7.52 13.14 17.79
CA VAL A 35 -6.95 12.58 19.02
C VAL A 35 -6.81 11.07 18.86
N GLN A 36 -5.62 10.55 19.14
CA GLN A 36 -5.30 9.12 18.99
C GLN A 36 -4.79 8.54 20.29
N ASN A 37 -5.21 7.31 20.58
CA ASN A 37 -4.71 6.55 21.73
C ASN A 37 -3.20 6.37 21.63
N THR A 38 -2.50 6.40 22.74
CA THR A 38 -1.07 6.09 22.77
C THR A 38 -0.88 4.78 23.51
N PHE A 39 -0.09 3.89 22.93
CA PHE A 39 0.17 2.57 23.50
C PHE A 39 1.64 2.41 23.88
N PRO A 40 1.96 1.51 24.83
CA PRO A 40 3.33 1.09 25.08
C PRO A 40 4.03 0.62 23.79
N GLN A 41 5.26 1.08 23.60
CA GLN A 41 6.11 0.69 22.47
C GLN A 41 6.41 -0.82 22.51
N THR A 42 6.33 -1.48 21.37
CA THR A 42 6.51 -2.94 21.27
C THR A 42 7.89 -3.37 20.75
N GLY A 43 8.70 -2.42 20.30
CA GLY A 43 9.98 -2.70 19.66
C GLY A 43 10.94 -1.50 19.68
N PRO A 44 12.21 -1.73 19.29
CA PRO A 44 13.20 -0.67 19.29
C PRO A 44 13.07 0.26 18.07
N THR A 45 13.61 1.47 18.20
CA THR A 45 13.65 2.47 17.12
C THR A 45 15.04 3.05 16.90
N LEU A 46 15.27 3.57 15.70
CA LEU A 46 16.37 4.47 15.40
C LEU A 46 16.07 5.88 15.92
N LYS A 47 17.11 6.55 16.43
CA LYS A 47 17.00 7.95 16.82
C LYS A 47 17.05 8.85 15.59
N ALA A 48 16.25 9.91 15.61
CA ALA A 48 16.34 10.97 14.62
C ALA A 48 17.55 11.84 14.91
N GLU A 49 18.48 11.87 13.96
CA GLU A 49 19.71 12.64 14.03
C GLU A 49 20.01 13.25 12.66
N ARG A 50 20.77 14.34 12.64
CA ARG A 50 21.25 14.95 11.40
C ARG A 50 22.28 14.04 10.71
N PRO A 51 22.52 14.25 9.40
CA PRO A 51 23.68 13.66 8.74
C PRO A 51 24.97 13.94 9.51
N GLN A 52 25.64 12.86 9.94
CA GLN A 52 26.81 12.93 10.84
C GLN A 52 28.11 13.35 10.14
N LYS A 53 28.17 13.22 8.81
CA LYS A 53 29.34 13.52 7.99
C LYS A 53 29.00 14.58 6.95
N LYS A 54 30.02 15.34 6.55
CA LYS A 54 29.92 16.33 5.46
C LYS A 54 29.81 15.70 4.06
N SER A 55 30.24 14.44 3.92
CA SER A 55 30.22 13.73 2.65
C SER A 55 30.08 12.22 2.80
N TYR A 56 29.43 11.59 1.83
CA TYR A 56 29.27 10.15 1.68
C TYR A 56 29.66 9.72 0.25
N GLU A 57 29.85 8.42 0.03
CA GLU A 57 29.96 7.89 -1.33
C GLU A 57 28.61 7.97 -2.03
N TYR A 58 27.59 7.45 -1.36
CA TYR A 58 26.22 7.42 -1.84
C TYR A 58 25.29 8.11 -0.85
N ILE A 59 24.32 8.85 -1.39
CA ILE A 59 23.19 9.39 -0.63
C ILE A 59 21.92 8.82 -1.24
N VAL A 60 21.11 8.15 -0.43
CA VAL A 60 19.79 7.64 -0.81
C VAL A 60 18.72 8.49 -0.14
N VAL A 61 17.82 9.06 -0.92
CA VAL A 61 16.78 10.00 -0.49
C VAL A 61 15.42 9.32 -0.52
N GLY A 62 14.85 9.04 0.65
CA GLY A 62 13.64 8.24 0.81
C GLY A 62 13.96 6.80 1.17
N SER A 63 13.29 6.29 2.21
CA SER A 63 13.57 4.97 2.78
C SER A 63 12.44 3.95 2.55
N GLY A 64 11.65 4.17 1.49
CA GLY A 64 10.64 3.21 1.04
C GLY A 64 11.23 1.89 0.53
N PRO A 65 10.39 1.01 -0.04
CA PRO A 65 10.81 -0.29 -0.57
C PRO A 65 11.85 -0.21 -1.71
N GLY A 66 11.96 0.95 -2.37
CA GLY A 66 13.00 1.22 -3.36
C GLY A 66 14.34 1.65 -2.76
N GLY A 67 14.32 2.51 -1.73
CA GLY A 67 15.52 3.13 -1.18
C GLY A 67 16.21 2.32 -0.09
N SER A 68 15.43 1.68 0.80
CA SER A 68 15.97 0.96 1.96
C SER A 68 16.87 -0.23 1.60
N PRO A 69 16.43 -1.18 0.76
CA PRO A 69 17.29 -2.32 0.39
C PRO A 69 18.56 -1.86 -0.33
N LEU A 70 18.43 -0.90 -1.24
CA LEU A 70 19.56 -0.31 -1.96
C LEU A 70 20.60 0.30 -1.02
N ALA A 71 20.18 1.13 -0.06
CA ALA A 71 21.09 1.75 0.90
C ALA A 71 21.85 0.69 1.72
N VAL A 72 21.14 -0.33 2.19
CA VAL A 72 21.72 -1.44 2.96
C VAL A 72 22.72 -2.23 2.11
N ASN A 73 22.35 -2.60 0.88
CA ASN A 73 23.20 -3.40 0.00
C ASN A 73 24.50 -2.67 -0.34
N LEU A 74 24.44 -1.37 -0.62
CA LEU A 74 25.65 -0.55 -0.84
C LEU A 74 26.54 -0.49 0.42
N ALA A 75 25.94 -0.33 1.61
CA ALA A 75 26.70 -0.30 2.86
C ALA A 75 27.34 -1.65 3.20
N LYS A 76 26.63 -2.76 2.94
CA LYS A 76 27.15 -4.13 3.09
C LYS A 76 28.27 -4.44 2.10
N ALA A 77 28.27 -3.82 0.93
CA ALA A 77 29.39 -3.85 -0.01
C ALA A 77 30.58 -2.97 0.40
N GLY A 78 30.52 -2.31 1.58
CA GLY A 78 31.64 -1.57 2.18
C GLY A 78 31.65 -0.07 1.89
N HIS A 79 30.64 0.44 1.19
CA HIS A 79 30.53 1.86 0.85
C HIS A 79 30.02 2.71 2.01
N SER A 80 30.45 3.97 2.08
CA SER A 80 29.88 4.97 2.99
C SER A 80 28.56 5.50 2.43
N VAL A 81 27.45 5.18 3.10
CA VAL A 81 26.09 5.49 2.64
C VAL A 81 25.36 6.35 3.68
N LEU A 82 24.66 7.36 3.20
CA LEU A 82 23.63 8.08 3.96
C LEU A 82 22.26 7.72 3.41
N LEU A 83 21.39 7.15 4.24
CA LEU A 83 19.96 7.05 3.96
C LEU A 83 19.22 8.19 4.66
N VAL A 84 18.41 8.94 3.92
CA VAL A 84 17.69 10.11 4.45
C VAL A 84 16.19 9.88 4.32
N ASP A 85 15.43 10.15 5.38
CA ASP A 85 13.98 10.16 5.33
C ASP A 85 13.41 11.40 6.03
N ALA A 86 12.30 11.91 5.49
CA ALA A 86 11.61 13.06 6.04
C ALA A 86 10.84 12.71 7.32
N GLY A 87 10.47 11.44 7.52
CA GLY A 87 9.79 10.94 8.70
C GLY A 87 10.71 10.31 9.74
N GLY A 88 10.10 9.78 10.81
CA GLY A 88 10.75 9.06 11.90
C GLY A 88 10.80 7.55 11.69
N ASP A 89 11.17 6.80 12.73
CA ASP A 89 11.08 5.34 12.77
C ASP A 89 9.96 4.93 13.73
N TYR A 90 8.91 4.35 13.17
CA TYR A 90 7.66 4.04 13.86
C TYR A 90 7.28 2.55 13.82
N GLY A 91 8.21 1.67 13.44
CA GLY A 91 7.97 0.21 13.42
C GLY A 91 7.65 -0.42 14.78
N HIS A 92 7.68 0.37 15.85
CA HIS A 92 7.32 0.00 17.22
C HIS A 92 5.86 0.31 17.58
N LEU A 93 5.12 0.98 16.70
CA LEU A 93 3.70 1.26 16.91
C LEU A 93 2.90 -0.01 16.67
N ARG A 94 1.91 -0.26 17.52
CA ARG A 94 1.07 -1.47 17.45
C ARG A 94 0.31 -1.54 16.12
N GLU A 95 -0.13 -0.39 15.64
CA GLU A 95 -0.82 -0.21 14.37
C GLU A 95 0.04 -0.66 13.18
N VAL A 96 1.35 -0.39 13.24
CA VAL A 96 2.31 -0.75 12.18
C VAL A 96 2.65 -2.24 12.23
N GLU A 97 2.81 -2.79 13.44
CA GLU A 97 3.22 -4.18 13.68
C GLU A 97 2.20 -5.21 13.18
N SER A 98 0.92 -5.00 13.50
CA SER A 98 -0.15 -5.97 13.28
C SER A 98 -0.72 -5.91 11.86
N PRO A 99 -0.80 -7.04 11.13
CA PRO A 99 -1.50 -7.14 9.85
C PRO A 99 -2.90 -6.56 9.81
N ALA A 100 -3.73 -6.80 10.83
CA ALA A 100 -5.13 -6.33 10.86
C ALA A 100 -5.26 -4.81 11.02
N LEU A 101 -4.18 -4.13 11.43
CA LEU A 101 -4.17 -2.70 11.72
C LEU A 101 -3.54 -1.87 10.59
N ALA A 102 -3.33 -2.46 9.41
CA ALA A 102 -2.85 -1.77 8.21
C ALA A 102 -3.67 -0.49 7.91
N ASN A 103 -5.01 -0.57 7.91
CA ASN A 103 -5.87 0.60 7.67
C ASN A 103 -5.70 1.67 8.77
N PRO A 104 -5.87 1.36 10.07
CA PRO A 104 -5.58 2.31 11.16
C PRO A 104 -4.19 2.95 11.09
N SER A 105 -3.16 2.18 10.73
CA SER A 105 -1.79 2.69 10.64
C SER A 105 -1.62 3.75 9.56
N SER A 106 -2.39 3.68 8.47
CA SER A 106 -2.36 4.67 7.40
C SER A 106 -2.91 6.06 7.79
N GLU A 107 -3.67 6.13 8.88
CA GLU A 107 -4.29 7.35 9.42
C GLU A 107 -3.66 7.77 10.75
N ARG A 108 -2.63 7.06 11.21
CA ARG A 108 -1.87 7.42 12.41
C ARG A 108 -1.14 8.74 12.17
N ASN A 109 -1.37 9.75 13.01
CA ASN A 109 -0.86 11.11 12.84
C ASN A 109 0.66 11.16 12.65
N GLU A 110 1.38 10.27 13.34
CA GLU A 110 2.83 10.23 13.33
C GLU A 110 3.43 9.80 12.00
N VAL A 111 2.69 9.01 11.24
CA VAL A 111 3.18 8.31 10.05
C VAL A 111 2.39 8.66 8.79
N SER A 112 1.17 9.16 8.91
CA SER A 112 0.32 9.45 7.77
C SER A 112 0.81 10.68 7.02
N TRP A 113 1.07 10.50 5.73
CA TRP A 113 1.18 11.59 4.77
C TRP A 113 -0.10 11.59 3.93
N GLY A 114 -0.99 12.53 4.27
CA GLY A 114 -2.23 12.78 3.55
C GLY A 114 -1.98 13.62 2.31
N PHE A 115 -1.87 12.97 1.15
CA PHE A 115 -2.01 13.65 -0.12
C PHE A 115 -3.49 13.80 -0.46
N PHE A 116 -3.83 14.89 -1.15
CA PHE A 116 -5.13 15.05 -1.78
C PHE A 116 -4.88 15.13 -3.28
N THR A 117 -5.34 14.11 -3.98
CA THR A 117 -5.13 13.91 -5.42
C THR A 117 -6.41 14.21 -6.19
N HIS A 118 -6.33 14.39 -7.49
CA HIS A 118 -7.50 14.57 -8.34
C HIS A 118 -7.65 13.37 -9.25
N HIS A 119 -8.78 12.67 -9.15
CA HIS A 119 -9.12 11.64 -10.14
C HIS A 119 -9.37 12.27 -11.52
N TYR A 120 -9.99 13.44 -11.57
CA TYR A 120 -10.36 14.16 -12.80
C TYR A 120 -9.90 15.63 -12.73
N SER A 121 -9.50 16.19 -13.86
CA SER A 121 -9.30 17.64 -14.04
C SER A 121 -10.60 18.38 -14.32
N ASN A 122 -11.62 17.68 -14.83
CA ASN A 122 -12.97 18.20 -14.99
C ASN A 122 -13.66 18.32 -13.62
N GLU A 123 -13.89 19.55 -13.18
CA GLU A 123 -14.52 19.85 -11.89
C GLU A 123 -15.92 19.24 -11.73
N THR A 124 -16.75 19.26 -12.78
CA THR A 124 -18.09 18.65 -12.76
C THR A 124 -18.04 17.15 -12.49
N MET A 125 -17.01 16.45 -13.01
CA MET A 125 -16.81 15.04 -12.74
C MET A 125 -16.20 14.81 -11.36
N ALA A 126 -15.22 15.61 -10.96
CA ALA A 126 -14.60 15.51 -9.64
C ALA A 126 -15.62 15.64 -8.51
N LEU A 127 -16.58 16.57 -8.63
CA LEU A 127 -17.63 16.82 -7.63
C LEU A 127 -18.64 15.67 -7.47
N LYS A 128 -18.64 14.67 -8.37
CA LYS A 128 -19.49 13.47 -8.23
C LYS A 128 -18.88 12.38 -7.36
N ASP A 129 -17.57 12.46 -7.10
CA ASP A 129 -16.87 11.44 -6.34
C ASP A 129 -17.23 11.54 -4.85
N ARG A 130 -17.86 10.51 -4.30
CA ARG A 130 -18.28 10.46 -2.89
C ARG A 130 -17.11 10.48 -1.90
N LYS A 131 -15.88 10.21 -2.36
CA LYS A 131 -14.64 10.25 -1.57
C LYS A 131 -13.94 11.60 -1.65
N LEU A 132 -14.49 12.58 -2.38
CA LEU A 132 -13.90 13.90 -2.49
C LEU A 132 -13.87 14.58 -1.11
N THR A 133 -12.70 15.06 -0.71
CA THR A 133 -12.51 15.73 0.58
C THR A 133 -12.42 17.24 0.41
N TYR A 134 -12.98 17.95 1.39
CA TYR A 134 -13.03 19.39 1.51
C TYR A 134 -12.41 19.82 2.85
N MET A 135 -11.77 20.99 2.86
CA MET A 135 -11.42 21.72 4.07
C MET A 135 -12.59 22.62 4.44
N THR A 136 -13.17 22.43 5.63
CA THR A 136 -14.26 23.27 6.13
C THR A 136 -13.75 24.62 6.64
N PRO A 137 -14.62 25.64 6.79
CA PRO A 137 -14.25 26.89 7.46
C PRO A 137 -13.77 26.71 8.91
N SER A 138 -14.16 25.61 9.58
CA SER A 138 -13.69 25.25 10.92
C SER A 138 -12.31 24.58 10.93
N GLY A 139 -11.72 24.28 9.76
CA GLY A 139 -10.41 23.62 9.65
C GLY A 139 -10.46 22.09 9.78
N GLN A 140 -11.64 21.50 9.60
CA GLN A 140 -11.87 20.06 9.62
C GLN A 140 -11.88 19.48 8.19
N TYR A 141 -11.69 18.17 8.08
CA TYR A 141 -11.89 17.45 6.83
C TYR A 141 -13.34 16.97 6.73
N TYR A 142 -14.00 17.34 5.65
CA TYR A 142 -15.30 16.79 5.26
C TYR A 142 -15.14 15.93 4.01
N SER A 143 -15.65 14.70 4.00
CA SER A 143 -15.71 13.85 2.80
C SER A 143 -17.14 13.43 2.53
N GLY A 144 -17.59 13.59 1.30
CA GLY A 144 -18.98 13.34 0.90
C GLY A 144 -19.44 14.34 -0.16
N VAL A 145 -20.73 14.29 -0.50
CA VAL A 145 -21.31 15.09 -1.59
C VAL A 145 -22.02 16.38 -1.14
N ASN A 146 -22.14 16.60 0.18
CA ASN A 146 -22.87 17.75 0.76
C ASN A 146 -21.98 18.57 1.73
N PRO A 147 -20.89 19.17 1.25
CA PRO A 147 -19.94 19.86 2.12
C PRO A 147 -20.55 21.08 2.83
N PRO A 148 -20.11 21.41 4.06
CA PRO A 148 -20.50 22.66 4.72
C PRO A 148 -20.25 23.89 3.85
N GLU A 149 -21.13 24.89 3.94
CA GLU A 149 -21.01 26.13 3.16
C GLU A 149 -19.65 26.81 3.39
N GLY A 150 -19.02 27.28 2.31
CA GLY A 150 -17.70 27.93 2.36
C GLY A 150 -16.50 26.96 2.42
N SER A 151 -16.73 25.65 2.33
CA SER A 151 -15.64 24.67 2.27
C SER A 151 -14.86 24.75 0.96
N THR A 152 -13.56 24.44 1.03
CA THR A 152 -12.65 24.44 -0.13
C THR A 152 -12.31 23.00 -0.52
N VAL A 153 -12.41 22.65 -1.80
CA VAL A 153 -12.02 21.33 -2.30
C VAL A 153 -10.54 21.10 -2.05
N LEU A 154 -10.18 19.96 -1.47
CA LEU A 154 -8.79 19.49 -1.36
C LEU A 154 -8.46 18.47 -2.44
N GLY A 155 -9.36 17.51 -2.69
CA GLY A 155 -9.13 16.36 -3.56
C GLY A 155 -9.48 15.03 -2.86
N ASN A 156 -9.21 13.92 -3.52
CA ASN A 156 -9.35 12.56 -3.00
C ASN A 156 -8.16 12.22 -2.11
N PHE A 157 -8.44 11.81 -0.87
CA PHE A 157 -7.40 11.42 0.08
C PHE A 157 -6.61 10.21 -0.42
N TYR A 158 -5.30 10.32 -0.37
CA TYR A 158 -4.37 9.32 -0.85
C TYR A 158 -3.29 9.10 0.22
N PRO A 159 -3.52 8.17 1.17
CA PRO A 159 -2.61 7.99 2.29
C PRO A 159 -1.28 7.38 1.83
N ARG A 160 -0.19 8.04 2.20
CA ARG A 160 1.18 7.51 2.10
C ARG A 160 1.81 7.49 3.49
N TYR A 161 2.99 6.88 3.59
CA TYR A 161 3.72 6.75 4.84
C TYR A 161 4.93 7.69 4.87
N GLY A 162 5.00 8.53 5.90
CA GLY A 162 6.09 9.44 6.20
C GLY A 162 7.00 8.88 7.28
N GLY A 163 7.91 7.96 6.91
CA GLY A 163 8.86 7.37 7.84
C GLY A 163 9.67 6.21 7.27
N LEU A 164 10.54 5.67 8.12
CA LEU A 164 11.44 4.56 7.81
C LEU A 164 10.67 3.33 7.29
N GLY A 165 11.06 2.79 6.14
CA GLY A 165 10.36 1.69 5.46
C GLY A 165 9.35 2.17 4.42
N GLY A 166 8.84 3.40 4.56
CA GLY A 166 7.81 3.95 3.69
C GLY A 166 6.55 3.07 3.68
N CYS A 167 5.90 2.97 2.54
CA CYS A 167 4.56 2.37 2.50
C CYS A 167 4.50 0.86 2.77
N SER A 168 5.62 0.16 2.90
CA SER A 168 5.61 -1.21 3.41
C SER A 168 5.21 -1.30 4.88
N GLU A 169 5.22 -0.20 5.63
CA GLU A 169 4.85 -0.14 7.05
C GLU A 169 3.33 -0.09 7.30
N HIS A 170 2.50 0.19 6.29
CA HIS A 170 1.05 0.33 6.45
C HIS A 170 0.21 -0.33 5.34
N ASN A 171 0.85 -0.94 4.34
CA ASN A 171 0.12 -1.64 3.29
C ASN A 171 -0.59 -2.91 3.80
N ALA A 172 -1.41 -3.52 2.95
CA ALA A 172 -2.12 -4.77 3.21
C ALA A 172 -1.23 -6.03 3.17
N LEU A 173 0.10 -5.89 3.17
CA LEU A 173 1.08 -6.98 3.24
C LEU A 173 1.18 -7.92 2.01
N VAL A 174 0.28 -7.84 1.04
CA VAL A 174 0.22 -8.77 -0.09
C VAL A 174 1.52 -8.77 -0.91
N SER A 175 2.14 -9.95 -1.05
CA SER A 175 3.46 -10.15 -1.65
C SER A 175 3.40 -10.99 -2.94
N LEU A 176 2.75 -10.44 -3.97
CA LEU A 176 2.65 -11.08 -5.30
C LEU A 176 3.76 -10.63 -6.24
N LEU A 177 4.35 -11.57 -6.98
CA LEU A 177 5.17 -11.26 -8.14
C LEU A 177 4.37 -10.49 -9.20
N PRO A 178 5.00 -9.58 -9.95
CA PRO A 178 4.36 -8.99 -11.12
C PRO A 178 4.16 -10.04 -12.22
N SER A 179 3.26 -9.76 -13.15
CA SER A 179 3.02 -10.65 -14.30
C SER A 179 4.22 -10.67 -15.23
N ARG A 180 4.36 -11.71 -16.07
CA ARG A 180 5.52 -11.86 -16.95
C ARG A 180 5.66 -10.66 -17.89
N ASN A 181 4.56 -10.16 -18.44
CA ASN A 181 4.60 -9.02 -19.37
C ASN A 181 5.11 -7.72 -18.73
N ASP A 182 4.99 -7.53 -17.42
CA ASP A 182 5.41 -6.29 -16.76
C ASP A 182 6.91 -6.01 -16.96
N PHE A 183 7.75 -7.02 -16.74
CA PHE A 183 9.20 -6.90 -16.94
C PHE A 183 9.60 -7.15 -18.39
N ASN A 184 8.94 -8.07 -19.09
CA ASN A 184 9.21 -8.32 -20.52
C ASN A 184 8.90 -7.09 -21.39
N TYR A 185 7.92 -6.28 -21.01
CA TYR A 185 7.67 -4.99 -21.65
C TYR A 185 8.90 -4.07 -21.53
N ILE A 186 9.55 -4.01 -20.36
CA ILE A 186 10.77 -3.23 -20.16
C ILE A 186 11.95 -3.83 -20.95
N ARG A 187 12.08 -5.16 -20.97
CA ARG A 187 13.06 -5.87 -21.81
C ARG A 187 12.93 -5.47 -23.27
N ASP A 188 11.72 -5.52 -23.82
CA ASP A 188 11.46 -5.23 -25.23
C ASP A 188 11.64 -3.75 -25.55
N LEU A 189 11.18 -2.87 -24.64
CA LEU A 189 11.36 -1.42 -24.73
C LEU A 189 12.83 -1.02 -24.81
N LEU A 190 13.70 -1.72 -24.06
CA LEU A 190 15.12 -1.39 -23.96
C LEU A 190 16.02 -2.27 -24.83
N ASN A 191 15.48 -3.35 -25.39
CA ASN A 191 16.25 -4.46 -25.96
C ASN A 191 17.33 -4.98 -24.99
N ASP A 192 16.95 -5.19 -23.72
CA ASP A 192 17.85 -5.62 -22.64
C ASP A 192 17.30 -6.85 -21.91
N SER A 193 17.89 -8.01 -22.22
CA SER A 193 17.54 -9.30 -21.60
C SER A 193 17.67 -9.33 -20.08
N SER A 194 18.43 -8.42 -19.45
CA SER A 194 18.52 -8.36 -17.98
C SER A 194 17.17 -8.02 -17.32
N TRP A 195 16.22 -7.47 -18.07
CA TRP A 195 14.84 -7.21 -17.65
C TRP A 195 13.88 -8.34 -17.98
N ASP A 196 14.33 -9.44 -18.56
CA ASP A 196 13.47 -10.61 -18.75
C ASP A 196 12.93 -11.12 -17.40
N THR A 197 11.67 -11.57 -17.36
CA THR A 197 11.04 -12.01 -16.10
C THR A 197 11.87 -13.07 -15.37
N ASP A 198 12.46 -14.01 -16.12
CA ASP A 198 13.22 -15.11 -15.51
C ASP A 198 14.54 -14.58 -14.92
N ASN A 199 15.14 -13.56 -15.55
CA ASN A 199 16.28 -12.85 -14.98
C ASN A 199 15.89 -11.96 -13.80
N MET A 200 14.70 -11.37 -13.80
CA MET A 200 14.21 -10.57 -12.68
C MET A 200 13.85 -11.42 -11.46
N ARG A 201 13.43 -12.68 -11.66
CA ARG A 201 13.07 -13.62 -10.60
C ARG A 201 14.16 -13.80 -9.54
N GLN A 202 15.43 -13.80 -9.94
CA GLN A 202 16.55 -13.91 -9.00
C GLN A 202 16.55 -12.82 -7.92
N TYR A 203 16.01 -11.63 -8.23
CA TYR A 203 15.91 -10.53 -7.27
C TYR A 203 14.80 -10.75 -6.26
N PHE A 204 13.71 -11.43 -6.64
CA PHE A 204 12.69 -11.89 -5.70
C PHE A 204 13.27 -12.95 -4.75
N GLU A 205 13.94 -13.97 -5.30
CA GLU A 205 14.62 -15.01 -4.51
C GLU A 205 15.65 -14.43 -3.53
N LYS A 206 16.26 -13.30 -3.88
CA LYS A 206 17.29 -12.67 -3.05
C LYS A 206 16.72 -12.02 -1.79
N PHE A 207 15.55 -11.39 -1.87
CA PHE A 207 14.95 -10.72 -0.70
C PHE A 207 13.96 -11.60 0.06
N GLU A 208 13.38 -12.62 -0.59
CA GLU A 208 12.43 -13.52 0.05
C GLU A 208 13.10 -14.45 1.07
N HIS A 209 12.48 -14.55 2.23
CA HIS A 209 12.62 -15.67 3.16
C HIS A 209 11.27 -16.39 3.24
N LEU A 210 11.16 -17.50 2.50
CA LEU A 210 9.94 -18.29 2.40
C LEU A 210 9.64 -19.01 3.72
N GLU A 211 8.49 -18.69 4.31
CA GLU A 211 8.06 -19.19 5.62
C GLU A 211 6.75 -20.00 5.59
N TYR A 212 6.16 -20.22 4.42
CA TYR A 212 4.96 -21.06 4.22
C TYR A 212 5.23 -22.30 3.35
N LYS A 213 4.29 -23.23 3.35
CA LYS A 213 4.39 -24.46 2.55
C LYS A 213 3.99 -24.17 1.10
N VAL A 214 4.85 -24.57 0.18
CA VAL A 214 4.67 -24.46 -1.28
C VAL A 214 4.78 -25.86 -1.93
N PRO A 215 4.12 -26.08 -3.09
CA PRO A 215 4.24 -27.33 -3.84
C PRO A 215 5.65 -27.54 -4.42
N SER A 216 6.36 -26.45 -4.74
CA SER A 216 7.75 -26.45 -5.19
C SER A 216 8.49 -25.26 -4.58
N LYS A 217 9.75 -25.45 -4.19
CA LYS A 217 10.63 -24.34 -3.75
C LYS A 217 11.40 -23.69 -4.89
N GLU A 218 11.22 -24.19 -6.12
CA GLU A 218 11.84 -23.59 -7.31
C GLU A 218 11.35 -22.14 -7.46
N GLY A 219 12.30 -21.22 -7.67
CA GLY A 219 12.01 -19.79 -7.78
C GLY A 219 11.75 -19.07 -6.46
N HIS A 220 11.94 -19.71 -5.29
CA HIS A 220 11.76 -19.08 -3.99
C HIS A 220 13.07 -18.84 -3.23
N GLY A 221 13.10 -17.72 -2.51
CA GLY A 221 14.16 -17.35 -1.59
C GLY A 221 14.01 -18.01 -0.21
N SER A 222 15.13 -18.29 0.45
CA SER A 222 15.14 -18.91 1.79
C SER A 222 16.06 -18.23 2.80
N ASN A 223 16.74 -17.16 2.41
CA ASN A 223 17.70 -16.45 3.26
C ASN A 223 17.61 -14.92 3.10
N GLY A 224 16.52 -14.44 2.50
CA GLY A 224 16.29 -13.02 2.29
C GLY A 224 15.97 -12.28 3.58
N TYR A 225 15.72 -10.98 3.47
CA TYR A 225 15.45 -10.09 4.60
C TYR A 225 13.97 -9.76 4.78
N ILE A 226 13.09 -10.28 3.90
CA ILE A 226 11.64 -10.16 4.02
C ILE A 226 11.07 -11.55 4.26
N ASP A 227 10.54 -11.76 5.45
CA ASP A 227 9.78 -12.97 5.77
C ASP A 227 8.47 -12.93 4.98
N ILE A 228 8.18 -14.02 4.25
CA ILE A 228 6.93 -14.17 3.51
C ILE A 228 6.23 -15.43 3.97
N THR A 229 5.03 -15.27 4.52
CA THR A 229 4.16 -16.36 4.98
C THR A 229 2.73 -16.17 4.48
N VAL A 230 1.78 -16.98 4.93
CA VAL A 230 0.35 -16.86 4.62
C VAL A 230 -0.46 -16.69 5.89
N ASP A 231 -1.71 -16.25 5.75
CA ASP A 231 -2.64 -16.15 6.88
C ASP A 231 -2.74 -17.47 7.66
N PRO A 232 -2.86 -17.40 9.00
CA PRO A 232 -3.25 -18.55 9.79
C PRO A 232 -4.71 -18.89 9.51
N ILE A 233 -4.97 -19.69 8.48
CA ILE A 233 -6.32 -19.97 7.94
C ILE A 233 -7.35 -20.44 8.98
N GLY A 234 -6.88 -21.05 10.08
CA GLY A 234 -7.71 -21.43 11.20
C GLY A 234 -8.49 -20.26 11.82
N VAL A 235 -7.97 -19.02 11.73
CA VAL A 235 -8.65 -17.79 12.20
C VAL A 235 -10.01 -17.63 11.51
N ALA A 236 -10.08 -17.80 10.19
CA ALA A 236 -11.34 -17.70 9.45
C ALA A 236 -12.31 -18.83 9.82
N THR A 237 -11.79 -20.03 10.11
CA THR A 237 -12.60 -21.25 10.30
C THR A 237 -13.34 -21.29 11.64
N GLN A 238 -12.95 -20.43 12.59
CA GLN A 238 -13.64 -20.33 13.88
C GLN A 238 -15.00 -19.63 13.76
N ASP A 239 -15.24 -18.92 12.66
CA ASP A 239 -16.48 -18.21 12.39
C ASP A 239 -17.12 -18.83 11.14
N ILE A 240 -18.32 -19.40 11.34
CA ILE A 240 -19.03 -20.08 10.27
C ILE A 240 -19.48 -19.11 9.17
N LYS A 241 -19.68 -17.83 9.48
CA LYS A 241 -20.06 -16.79 8.51
C LYS A 241 -18.90 -16.39 7.62
N LEU A 242 -17.71 -16.23 8.19
CA LEU A 242 -16.49 -16.03 7.39
C LEU A 242 -16.26 -17.22 6.45
N THR A 243 -16.42 -18.44 6.98
CA THR A 243 -16.28 -19.66 6.18
C THR A 243 -17.33 -19.71 5.05
N ALA A 244 -18.58 -19.37 5.33
CA ALA A 244 -19.66 -19.34 4.34
C ALA A 244 -19.41 -18.29 3.23
N ALA A 245 -18.89 -17.11 3.58
CA ALA A 245 -18.49 -16.09 2.60
C ALA A 245 -17.41 -16.62 1.64
N LEU A 246 -16.37 -17.28 2.16
CA LEU A 246 -15.32 -17.90 1.35
C LEU A 246 -15.84 -19.06 0.49
N MET A 247 -16.79 -19.85 1.00
CA MET A 247 -17.46 -20.91 0.25
C MET A 247 -18.29 -20.37 -0.92
N GLY A 248 -19.06 -19.30 -0.69
CA GLY A 248 -19.85 -18.63 -1.73
C GLY A 248 -18.95 -18.10 -2.85
N ALA A 249 -17.87 -17.41 -2.48
CA ALA A 249 -16.86 -16.95 -3.44
C ALA A 249 -16.24 -18.10 -4.25
N ALA A 250 -15.77 -19.14 -3.57
CA ALA A 250 -15.18 -20.32 -4.21
C ALA A 250 -16.16 -20.97 -5.21
N LYS A 251 -17.42 -21.18 -4.79
CA LYS A 251 -18.48 -21.79 -5.62
C LYS A 251 -18.81 -20.92 -6.84
N ALA A 252 -19.03 -19.62 -6.63
CA ALA A 252 -19.30 -18.66 -7.71
C ALA A 252 -18.16 -18.61 -8.74
N PHE A 253 -16.91 -18.73 -8.25
CA PHE A 253 -15.70 -18.74 -9.06
C PHE A 253 -15.46 -20.07 -9.78
N GLY A 254 -16.18 -21.14 -9.43
CA GLY A 254 -16.11 -22.46 -10.06
C GLY A 254 -15.12 -23.42 -9.39
N VAL A 255 -14.70 -23.14 -8.16
CA VAL A 255 -13.88 -24.04 -7.34
C VAL A 255 -14.77 -25.11 -6.70
N ASN A 256 -14.29 -26.36 -6.65
CA ASN A 256 -15.01 -27.43 -5.96
C ASN A 256 -15.00 -27.18 -4.45
N THR A 257 -16.19 -27.08 -3.86
CA THR A 257 -16.39 -26.82 -2.41
C THR A 257 -16.97 -28.03 -1.66
N ASP A 258 -17.11 -29.20 -2.28
CA ASP A 258 -17.79 -30.38 -1.71
C ASP A 258 -17.17 -30.82 -0.38
N ALA A 259 -15.84 -30.89 -0.32
CA ALA A 259 -15.12 -31.29 0.88
C ALA A 259 -15.27 -30.26 2.01
N LEU A 260 -15.24 -28.97 1.68
CA LEU A 260 -15.42 -27.87 2.63
C LEU A 260 -16.86 -27.85 3.18
N TYR A 261 -17.85 -28.03 2.29
CA TYR A 261 -19.25 -28.13 2.66
C TYR A 261 -19.52 -29.34 3.57
N ALA A 262 -18.94 -30.51 3.26
CA ALA A 262 -19.04 -31.69 4.11
C ALA A 262 -18.41 -31.45 5.50
N ALA A 263 -17.23 -30.80 5.56
CA ALA A 263 -16.57 -30.47 6.81
C ALA A 263 -17.39 -29.50 7.68
N VAL A 264 -17.99 -28.47 7.08
CA VAL A 264 -18.88 -27.53 7.76
C VAL A 264 -20.09 -28.25 8.35
N ASN A 265 -20.81 -29.05 7.56
CA ASN A 265 -22.00 -29.76 8.02
C ASN A 265 -21.69 -30.75 9.15
N ALA A 266 -20.59 -31.51 9.04
CA ALA A 266 -20.17 -32.43 10.08
C ALA A 266 -19.82 -31.70 11.40
N THR A 267 -19.18 -30.53 11.28
CA THR A 267 -18.82 -29.68 12.42
C THR A 267 -20.08 -29.14 13.10
N LEU A 268 -21.01 -28.56 12.35
CA LEU A 268 -22.28 -28.05 12.88
C LEU A 268 -23.11 -29.15 13.54
N ALA A 269 -23.20 -30.33 12.93
CA ALA A 269 -23.89 -31.48 13.54
C ALA A 269 -23.25 -31.88 14.88
N THR A 270 -21.92 -31.86 14.96
CA THR A 270 -21.17 -32.19 16.18
C THR A 270 -21.42 -31.16 17.29
N VAL A 271 -21.39 -29.86 16.95
CA VAL A 271 -21.60 -28.77 17.90
C VAL A 271 -23.04 -28.78 18.42
N ASN A 272 -24.02 -28.92 17.52
CA ASN A 272 -25.44 -29.00 17.88
C ASN A 272 -25.75 -30.20 18.79
N ALA A 273 -25.12 -31.35 18.55
CA ALA A 273 -25.28 -32.54 19.39
C ALA A 273 -24.68 -32.36 20.80
N ARG A 274 -23.63 -31.56 20.94
CA ARG A 274 -22.99 -31.28 22.24
C ARG A 274 -23.68 -30.17 23.02
N GLY A 275 -24.27 -29.18 22.32
CA GLY A 275 -24.95 -28.05 22.92
C GLY A 275 -24.05 -27.13 23.76
N THR A 276 -22.73 -27.15 23.50
CA THR A 276 -21.73 -26.44 24.32
C THR A 276 -21.31 -25.07 23.77
N VAL A 277 -21.61 -24.79 22.50
CA VAL A 277 -21.24 -23.58 21.77
C VAL A 277 -22.37 -23.31 20.77
N ASP A 278 -22.85 -22.08 20.66
CA ASP A 278 -23.71 -21.66 19.55
C ASP A 278 -22.83 -21.22 18.35
N PRO A 279 -22.77 -21.99 17.24
CA PRO A 279 -21.86 -21.69 16.13
C PRO A 279 -22.19 -20.39 15.39
N PHE A 280 -23.35 -19.78 15.64
CA PHE A 280 -23.78 -18.54 14.99
C PHE A 280 -23.47 -17.29 15.82
N SER A 281 -23.30 -17.42 17.13
CA SER A 281 -23.02 -16.30 18.04
C SER A 281 -21.72 -16.47 18.86
N GLU A 282 -21.09 -17.63 18.81
CA GLU A 282 -19.84 -17.97 19.49
C GLU A 282 -18.81 -18.54 18.51
N LEU A 283 -17.53 -18.42 18.88
CA LEU A 283 -16.44 -18.97 18.07
C LEU A 283 -16.35 -20.48 18.24
N LEU A 284 -16.18 -21.18 17.12
CA LEU A 284 -15.82 -22.59 17.15
C LEU A 284 -14.44 -22.74 17.81
N PRO A 285 -14.30 -23.65 18.80
CA PRO A 285 -13.00 -24.01 19.33
C PRO A 285 -12.08 -24.53 18.22
N LEU A 286 -10.79 -24.20 18.26
CA LEU A 286 -9.82 -24.57 17.20
C LEU A 286 -9.79 -26.07 16.91
N ASN A 287 -9.90 -26.91 17.94
CA ASN A 287 -9.95 -28.37 17.77
C ASN A 287 -11.25 -28.87 17.12
N VAL A 288 -12.32 -28.08 17.20
CA VAL A 288 -13.62 -28.37 16.57
C VAL A 288 -13.64 -27.85 15.13
N SER A 289 -13.03 -26.69 14.83
CA SER A 289 -12.96 -26.13 13.48
C SER A 289 -11.87 -26.73 12.60
N GLN A 290 -10.94 -27.52 13.14
CA GLN A 290 -9.81 -28.11 12.40
C GLN A 290 -10.22 -28.83 11.10
N PRO A 291 -11.30 -29.64 11.03
CA PRO A 291 -11.70 -30.26 9.76
C PRO A 291 -12.06 -29.25 8.67
N ILE A 292 -12.65 -28.10 9.04
CA ILE A 292 -12.94 -26.99 8.13
C ILE A 292 -11.62 -26.37 7.66
N ALA A 293 -10.68 -26.14 8.59
CA ALA A 293 -9.36 -25.59 8.27
C ALA A 293 -8.59 -26.49 7.29
N ASP A 294 -8.60 -27.81 7.49
CA ASP A 294 -7.93 -28.76 6.60
C ASP A 294 -8.55 -28.74 5.19
N ALA A 295 -9.88 -28.73 5.10
CA ALA A 295 -10.59 -28.67 3.82
C ALA A 295 -10.36 -27.34 3.09
N LEU A 296 -10.38 -26.22 3.83
CA LEU A 296 -10.12 -24.88 3.29
C LEU A 296 -8.66 -24.74 2.84
N SER A 297 -7.69 -25.22 3.63
CA SER A 297 -6.28 -25.29 3.25
C SER A 297 -6.08 -26.10 1.97
N ALA A 298 -6.71 -27.27 1.85
CA ALA A 298 -6.59 -28.10 0.66
C ALA A 298 -7.19 -27.42 -0.59
N MET A 299 -8.33 -26.75 -0.44
CA MET A 299 -8.98 -25.99 -1.51
C MET A 299 -8.11 -24.83 -2.01
N LEU A 300 -7.42 -24.16 -1.09
CA LEU A 300 -6.56 -23.00 -1.40
C LEU A 300 -5.09 -23.36 -1.59
N PHE A 301 -4.73 -24.65 -1.64
CA PHE A 301 -3.35 -25.12 -1.77
C PHE A 301 -2.82 -24.89 -3.19
N GLN A 302 -2.58 -23.63 -3.51
CA GLN A 302 -1.95 -23.17 -4.73
C GLN A 302 -0.96 -22.09 -4.34
N ASP A 303 0.21 -22.11 -4.97
CA ASP A 303 1.20 -21.07 -4.79
C ASP A 303 1.13 -20.08 -5.95
N ILE A 304 0.59 -18.90 -5.69
CA ILE A 304 0.43 -17.87 -6.72
C ILE A 304 1.75 -17.25 -7.18
N ASN A 305 2.85 -17.48 -6.45
CA ASN A 305 4.18 -17.06 -6.85
C ASN A 305 4.98 -18.18 -7.55
N LEU A 306 4.39 -19.35 -7.80
CA LEU A 306 5.12 -20.50 -8.35
C LEU A 306 5.73 -20.20 -9.73
N VAL A 307 6.80 -20.92 -10.07
CA VAL A 307 7.39 -20.87 -11.42
C VAL A 307 6.51 -21.69 -12.37
N ASP A 308 5.63 -21.01 -13.09
CA ASP A 308 4.74 -21.60 -14.09
C ASP A 308 4.65 -20.69 -15.32
N PRO A 309 4.95 -21.17 -16.54
CA PRO A 309 4.76 -20.38 -17.76
C PRO A 309 3.33 -19.86 -17.93
N GLU A 310 2.34 -20.57 -17.39
CA GLU A 310 0.92 -20.23 -17.51
C GLU A 310 0.37 -19.53 -16.24
N ARG A 311 1.23 -19.18 -15.26
CA ARG A 311 0.83 -18.57 -13.98
C ARG A 311 -0.14 -17.42 -14.18
N ASP A 312 0.19 -16.53 -15.11
CA ASP A 312 -0.53 -15.27 -15.34
C ASP A 312 -1.71 -15.40 -16.30
N HIS A 313 -2.00 -16.59 -16.81
CA HIS A 313 -3.18 -16.84 -17.66
C HIS A 313 -4.21 -17.74 -16.98
N LYS A 314 -3.82 -18.48 -15.95
CA LYS A 314 -4.70 -19.40 -15.24
C LYS A 314 -5.75 -18.66 -14.42
N LYS A 315 -6.98 -19.16 -14.39
CA LYS A 315 -7.96 -18.71 -13.40
C LYS A 315 -7.59 -19.31 -12.04
N VAL A 316 -7.31 -18.49 -11.03
CA VAL A 316 -6.75 -18.94 -9.74
C VAL A 316 -7.58 -18.45 -8.57
N PHE A 317 -7.80 -19.31 -7.58
CA PHE A 317 -8.40 -18.99 -6.28
C PHE A 317 -7.49 -19.55 -5.19
N ALA A 318 -6.76 -18.68 -4.49
CA ALA A 318 -5.64 -19.09 -3.64
C ALA A 318 -5.47 -18.20 -2.40
N GLN A 319 -4.75 -18.68 -1.40
CA GLN A 319 -4.25 -17.84 -0.31
C GLN A 319 -3.25 -16.81 -0.83
N LEU A 320 -3.20 -15.65 -0.16
CA LEU A 320 -2.27 -14.59 -0.51
C LEU A 320 -1.00 -14.68 0.35
N PRO A 321 0.20 -14.77 -0.25
CA PRO A 321 1.43 -14.59 0.48
C PRO A 321 1.54 -13.15 0.99
N MET A 322 2.09 -12.99 2.19
CA MET A 322 2.21 -11.72 2.90
C MET A 322 3.60 -11.53 3.49
N HIS A 323 4.13 -10.30 3.44
CA HIS A 323 5.42 -9.98 4.06
C HIS A 323 5.31 -9.79 5.58
N MET A 324 5.26 -10.90 6.31
CA MET A 324 5.18 -10.97 7.76
C MET A 324 5.84 -12.27 8.25
N ASP A 325 6.27 -12.31 9.50
CA ASP A 325 6.92 -13.50 10.10
C ASP A 325 5.90 -14.58 10.49
N ASN A 326 6.27 -15.86 10.42
CA ASN A 326 5.38 -16.98 10.70
C ASN A 326 5.19 -17.32 12.19
N LEU A 327 5.99 -16.70 13.07
CA LEU A 327 6.04 -17.04 14.49
C LEU A 327 5.12 -16.14 15.31
N HIS A 328 5.15 -14.86 15.00
CA HIS A 328 4.42 -13.80 15.66
C HIS A 328 3.42 -13.12 14.72
N TYR A 329 3.49 -13.35 13.41
CA TYR A 329 2.66 -12.67 12.42
C TYR A 329 2.82 -11.15 12.52
N ARG A 330 4.05 -10.68 12.74
CA ARG A 330 4.41 -9.26 12.69
C ARG A 330 4.82 -8.94 11.26
N ARG A 331 4.44 -7.76 10.79
CA ARG A 331 4.91 -7.19 9.53
C ARG A 331 6.45 -7.30 9.42
N SER A 332 6.92 -7.77 8.26
CA SER A 332 8.33 -7.86 7.90
C SER A 332 8.59 -6.88 6.75
N SER A 333 9.52 -5.94 6.93
CA SER A 333 9.66 -4.82 6.00
C SER A 333 11.12 -4.41 5.73
N PRO A 334 11.40 -3.69 4.62
CA PRO A 334 12.69 -3.06 4.39
C PRO A 334 13.22 -2.19 5.55
N ARG A 335 12.34 -1.70 6.43
CA ARG A 335 12.71 -1.00 7.67
C ARG A 335 13.56 -1.89 8.58
N ASP A 336 13.20 -3.15 8.75
CA ASP A 336 13.94 -4.09 9.61
C ASP A 336 15.33 -4.35 9.05
N TYR A 337 15.45 -4.46 7.73
CA TYR A 337 16.73 -4.60 7.04
C TYR A 337 17.67 -3.40 7.29
N VAL A 338 17.12 -2.18 7.33
CA VAL A 338 17.86 -0.97 7.70
C VAL A 338 18.24 -1.01 9.18
N TYR A 339 17.27 -1.27 10.07
CA TYR A 339 17.47 -1.29 11.52
C TYR A 339 18.60 -2.27 11.91
N ASP A 340 18.52 -3.50 11.43
CA ASP A 340 19.50 -4.55 11.70
C ASP A 340 20.89 -4.18 11.18
N THR A 341 20.97 -3.56 10.01
CA THR A 341 22.24 -3.15 9.40
C THR A 341 22.88 -1.99 10.15
N VAL A 342 22.12 -0.99 10.56
CA VAL A 342 22.62 0.20 11.28
C VAL A 342 23.08 -0.15 12.69
N THR A 343 22.35 -1.06 13.34
CA THR A 343 22.62 -1.45 14.73
C THR A 343 23.63 -2.60 14.87
N ALA A 344 23.95 -3.30 13.77
CA ALA A 344 24.97 -4.34 13.77
C ALA A 344 26.35 -3.83 14.21
N LYS A 345 26.98 -4.56 15.14
CA LYS A 345 28.30 -4.25 15.70
C LYS A 345 29.32 -5.34 15.42
N ASN A 346 30.58 -4.94 15.31
CA ASN A 346 31.72 -5.86 15.40
C ASN A 346 31.91 -6.33 16.86
N PRO A 347 32.70 -7.38 17.11
CA PRO A 347 33.00 -7.84 18.48
C PRO A 347 33.60 -6.76 19.40
N ASP A 348 34.25 -5.74 18.83
CA ASP A 348 34.82 -4.59 19.57
C ASP A 348 33.79 -3.47 19.88
N GLY A 349 32.53 -3.64 19.48
CA GLY A 349 31.44 -2.69 19.69
C GLY A 349 31.34 -1.57 18.64
N SER A 350 32.29 -1.48 17.69
CA SER A 350 32.22 -0.55 16.55
C SER A 350 31.08 -0.91 15.58
N LYS A 351 30.59 0.07 14.81
CA LYS A 351 29.59 -0.16 13.75
C LYS A 351 30.15 -1.16 12.72
N LYS A 352 29.37 -2.21 12.40
CA LYS A 352 29.75 -3.23 11.41
C LYS A 352 29.72 -2.70 9.98
N TYR A 353 28.71 -1.88 9.65
CA TYR A 353 28.51 -1.33 8.31
C TYR A 353 28.57 0.20 8.32
N LYS A 354 28.98 0.79 7.20
CA LYS A 354 29.11 2.26 7.04
C LYS A 354 27.78 2.88 6.56
N LEU A 355 26.69 2.55 7.25
CA LEU A 355 25.37 3.11 7.01
C LEU A 355 25.03 4.11 8.11
N ASP A 356 24.80 5.36 7.73
CA ASP A 356 24.21 6.37 8.59
C ASP A 356 22.78 6.66 8.08
N VAL A 357 21.84 6.83 9.01
CA VAL A 357 20.42 7.14 8.71
C VAL A 357 20.09 8.50 9.32
N ALA A 358 19.52 9.39 8.52
CA ALA A 358 19.04 10.70 8.95
C ALA A 358 17.51 10.77 8.80
N LEU A 359 16.82 10.64 9.93
CA LEU A 359 15.35 10.75 10.03
C LEU A 359 14.94 12.19 10.34
N ASN A 360 13.66 12.52 10.18
CA ASN A 360 13.14 13.89 10.32
C ASN A 360 13.93 14.89 9.46
N THR A 361 14.31 14.47 8.25
CA THR A 361 15.20 15.21 7.35
C THR A 361 14.55 15.30 5.97
N LEU A 362 13.82 16.38 5.73
CA LEU A 362 13.16 16.64 4.45
C LEU A 362 14.18 17.14 3.42
N VAL A 363 14.51 16.30 2.44
CA VAL A 363 15.36 16.70 1.32
C VAL A 363 14.61 17.70 0.43
N THR A 364 15.23 18.85 0.18
CA THR A 364 14.60 19.94 -0.57
C THR A 364 14.99 19.94 -2.04
N LYS A 365 16.25 19.55 -2.34
CA LYS A 365 16.76 19.37 -3.72
C LYS A 365 18.09 18.63 -3.74
N VAL A 366 18.41 18.08 -4.90
CA VAL A 366 19.73 17.60 -5.30
C VAL A 366 20.58 18.80 -5.76
N THR A 367 21.86 18.82 -5.36
CA THR A 367 22.81 19.85 -5.78
C THR A 367 23.74 19.33 -6.88
N PHE A 368 24.15 20.21 -7.79
CA PHE A 368 25.03 19.87 -8.91
C PHE A 368 26.39 20.59 -8.82
N GLU A 369 27.45 19.99 -9.37
CA GLU A 369 28.72 20.68 -9.58
C GLU A 369 28.53 21.81 -10.59
N LYS A 370 29.19 22.96 -10.35
CA LYS A 370 29.29 24.01 -11.38
C LYS A 370 29.97 23.41 -12.60
N ALA A 371 29.33 23.50 -13.76
CA ALA A 371 29.87 22.96 -15.00
C ALA A 371 31.28 23.52 -15.26
N LYS A 372 32.28 22.64 -15.37
CA LYS A 372 33.58 23.04 -15.92
C LYS A 372 33.34 23.37 -17.39
N SER A 373 33.83 24.52 -17.85
CA SER A 373 33.58 25.10 -19.17
C SER A 373 34.08 24.19 -20.31
N SER A 374 33.26 23.22 -20.72
CA SER A 374 33.18 22.53 -22.03
C SER A 374 32.33 21.23 -21.92
N CYS A 375 31.09 21.27 -22.39
CA CYS A 375 30.26 20.13 -22.82
C CYS A 375 30.07 18.87 -21.92
N GLY A 376 30.14 18.98 -20.59
CA GLY A 376 29.81 17.85 -19.70
C GLY A 376 28.37 17.89 -19.17
N LYS A 377 27.68 16.73 -19.15
CA LYS A 377 26.43 16.53 -18.38
C LYS A 377 26.64 16.96 -16.90
N PRO A 378 25.73 17.75 -16.29
CA PRO A 378 25.82 18.17 -14.89
C PRO A 378 25.91 16.94 -13.97
N LYS A 379 26.82 17.01 -12.98
CA LYS A 379 27.03 15.92 -12.02
C LYS A 379 26.35 16.26 -10.70
N ALA A 380 25.41 15.42 -10.25
CA ALA A 380 24.86 15.52 -8.90
C ALA A 380 25.99 15.26 -7.88
N ASN A 381 26.08 16.13 -6.87
CA ASN A 381 27.17 16.11 -5.90
C ASN A 381 26.73 16.21 -4.45
N GLY A 382 25.43 16.09 -4.18
CA GLY A 382 24.89 16.21 -2.83
C GLY A 382 23.43 16.57 -2.80
N ILE A 383 22.95 16.88 -1.61
CA ILE A 383 21.59 17.33 -1.34
C ILE A 383 21.59 18.54 -0.41
N GLU A 384 20.54 19.34 -0.50
CA GLU A 384 20.10 20.27 0.53
C GLU A 384 18.88 19.68 1.25
N TYR A 385 18.73 19.99 2.53
CA TYR A 385 17.64 19.46 3.36
C TYR A 385 17.21 20.45 4.45
N LEU A 386 16.03 20.20 5.02
CA LEU A 386 15.55 20.80 6.26
C LEU A 386 15.41 19.70 7.32
N TYR A 387 16.01 19.91 8.50
CA TYR A 387 15.91 19.00 9.63
C TYR A 387 14.83 19.47 10.61
N GLY A 388 13.89 18.59 10.95
CA GLY A 388 12.76 18.87 11.83
C GLY A 388 11.63 17.87 11.63
N GLN A 389 10.77 17.74 12.64
CA GLN A 389 9.57 16.90 12.56
C GLN A 389 8.47 17.59 11.76
N SER A 390 7.68 16.80 11.03
CA SER A 390 6.44 17.24 10.37
C SER A 390 6.61 18.47 9.47
N LEU A 391 7.73 18.55 8.75
CA LEU A 391 8.03 19.69 7.89
C LEU A 391 7.25 19.67 6.58
N TYR A 392 6.98 18.48 6.03
CA TYR A 392 6.29 18.32 4.76
C TYR A 392 4.78 18.46 4.94
N ARG A 393 4.10 19.20 4.07
CA ARG A 393 2.69 19.57 4.24
C ARG A 393 1.69 18.42 4.04
N ALA A 394 2.13 17.27 3.52
CA ALA A 394 1.32 16.04 3.55
C ALA A 394 1.18 15.49 4.97
N ASP A 395 2.13 15.76 5.88
CA ASP A 395 1.95 15.43 7.29
C ASP A 395 0.86 16.33 7.89
N PRO A 396 -0.27 15.78 8.39
CA PRO A 396 -1.36 16.59 8.89
C PRO A 396 -0.95 17.46 10.08
N ARG A 397 0.10 17.08 10.83
CA ARG A 397 0.66 17.84 11.95
C ARG A 397 1.45 19.07 11.50
N SER A 398 1.80 19.19 10.22
CA SER A 398 2.61 20.31 9.71
C SER A 398 1.95 21.67 9.95
N SER A 399 0.61 21.73 10.03
CA SER A 399 -0.14 22.96 10.29
C SER A 399 -0.18 23.35 11.77
N LEU A 400 0.24 22.46 12.67
CA LEU A 400 0.24 22.69 14.11
C LEU A 400 1.59 23.18 14.64
N THR A 401 2.55 23.44 13.74
CA THR A 401 3.90 23.84 14.12
C THR A 401 4.40 25.04 13.31
N GLU A 402 4.99 26.01 14.01
CA GLU A 402 5.74 27.11 13.40
C GLU A 402 7.15 26.67 12.95
N ASN A 403 7.53 25.41 13.20
CA ASN A 403 8.83 24.89 12.82
C ASN A 403 8.99 24.91 11.29
N THR A 404 9.94 25.70 10.81
CA THR A 404 10.29 25.79 9.39
C THR A 404 11.42 24.85 8.98
N GLY A 405 11.99 24.13 9.95
CA GLY A 405 13.11 23.22 9.78
C GLY A 405 14.45 23.94 9.75
N GLU A 406 15.48 23.25 10.22
CA GLU A 406 16.85 23.76 10.21
C GLU A 406 17.56 23.36 8.91
N PRO A 407 18.02 24.32 8.10
CA PRO A 407 18.64 24.01 6.81
C PRO A 407 20.01 23.35 6.96
N GLY A 408 20.32 22.44 6.05
CA GLY A 408 21.61 21.77 5.97
C GLY A 408 21.93 21.28 4.56
N SER A 409 23.16 20.79 4.38
CA SER A 409 23.60 20.17 3.13
C SER A 409 24.66 19.10 3.38
N VAL A 410 24.74 18.14 2.46
CA VAL A 410 25.71 17.04 2.53
C VAL A 410 26.11 16.62 1.11
N LYS A 411 27.39 16.26 0.92
CA LYS A 411 27.95 15.94 -0.40
C LYS A 411 27.94 14.43 -0.70
N ALA A 412 27.65 14.09 -1.95
CA ALA A 412 27.86 12.75 -2.50
C ALA A 412 29.10 12.78 -3.40
N THR A 413 30.03 11.85 -3.18
CA THR A 413 31.25 11.75 -3.98
C THR A 413 31.06 10.87 -5.23
N LYS A 414 30.15 9.89 -5.16
CA LYS A 414 29.77 9.02 -6.29
C LYS A 414 28.40 9.37 -6.85
N GLU A 415 27.32 9.01 -6.16
CA GLU A 415 25.95 9.18 -6.68
C GLU A 415 24.96 9.63 -5.60
N VAL A 416 23.92 10.35 -6.05
CA VAL A 416 22.67 10.56 -5.31
C VAL A 416 21.60 9.67 -5.93
N ILE A 417 20.86 8.94 -5.11
CA ILE A 417 19.75 8.09 -5.53
C ILE A 417 18.48 8.63 -4.89
N VAL A 418 17.51 9.02 -5.71
CA VAL A 418 16.19 9.49 -5.24
C VAL A 418 15.22 8.31 -5.23
N ALA A 419 14.54 8.13 -4.10
CA ALA A 419 13.61 7.04 -3.81
C ALA A 419 12.39 7.56 -3.03
N GLY A 420 11.92 8.77 -3.37
CA GLY A 420 10.78 9.46 -2.74
C GLY A 420 9.40 8.94 -3.18
N GLY A 421 9.34 7.97 -4.08
CA GLY A 421 8.09 7.40 -4.59
C GLY A 421 7.46 8.23 -5.71
N ALA A 422 6.27 7.81 -6.15
CA ALA A 422 5.61 8.34 -7.34
C ALA A 422 5.31 9.84 -7.30
N PHE A 423 5.16 10.44 -6.12
CA PHE A 423 4.84 11.87 -5.98
C PHE A 423 6.09 12.71 -5.65
N ASN A 424 6.89 12.29 -4.68
CA ASN A 424 7.99 13.12 -4.21
C ASN A 424 9.25 13.02 -5.07
N SER A 425 9.50 11.91 -5.75
CA SER A 425 10.66 11.82 -6.66
C SER A 425 10.61 12.82 -7.82
N PRO A 426 9.50 12.93 -8.60
CA PRO A 426 9.42 13.98 -9.62
C PRO A 426 9.44 15.39 -9.01
N GLN A 427 8.84 15.59 -7.83
CA GLN A 427 8.91 16.88 -7.13
C GLN A 427 10.36 17.27 -6.78
N ILE A 428 11.13 16.36 -6.19
CA ILE A 428 12.54 16.59 -5.83
C ILE A 428 13.36 16.91 -7.09
N LEU A 429 13.17 16.15 -8.18
CA LEU A 429 13.87 16.43 -9.44
C LEU A 429 13.55 17.84 -9.96
N LYS A 430 12.27 18.23 -10.00
CA LYS A 430 11.84 19.55 -10.45
C LYS A 430 12.42 20.66 -9.58
N LEU A 431 12.34 20.56 -8.26
CA LEU A 431 12.95 21.52 -7.32
C LEU A 431 14.49 21.58 -7.44
N SER A 432 15.11 20.56 -8.02
CA SER A 432 16.54 20.51 -8.33
C SER A 432 16.91 21.10 -9.69
N GLY A 433 15.93 21.59 -10.44
CA GLY A 433 16.12 22.09 -11.80
C GLY A 433 16.15 21.02 -12.89
N VAL A 434 15.69 19.80 -12.60
CA VAL A 434 15.60 18.68 -13.55
C VAL A 434 14.12 18.38 -13.81
N GLY A 435 13.60 18.79 -14.95
CA GLY A 435 12.18 18.63 -15.27
C GLY A 435 11.74 19.50 -16.45
N PRO A 436 10.42 19.63 -16.70
CA PRO A 436 9.91 20.41 -17.83
C PRO A 436 10.30 21.89 -17.71
N LYS A 437 11.07 22.39 -18.67
CA LYS A 437 11.58 23.78 -18.64
C LYS A 437 10.52 24.83 -18.35
N GLU A 438 9.36 24.77 -19.00
CA GLU A 438 8.28 25.75 -18.85
C GLU A 438 7.75 25.81 -17.41
N GLU A 439 7.59 24.65 -16.76
CA GLU A 439 7.15 24.55 -15.38
C GLU A 439 8.21 25.10 -14.40
N LEU A 440 9.48 24.78 -14.65
CA LEU A 440 10.59 25.28 -13.82
C LEU A 440 10.70 26.82 -13.90
N GLU A 441 10.60 27.38 -15.11
CA GLU A 441 10.65 28.82 -15.35
C GLU A 441 9.48 29.56 -14.68
N LYS A 442 8.26 28.97 -14.69
CA LYS A 442 7.08 29.50 -13.97
C LYS A 442 7.34 29.74 -12.48
N PHE A 443 8.16 28.91 -11.85
CA PHE A 443 8.51 28.99 -10.43
C PHE A 443 9.87 29.62 -10.14
N ASN A 444 10.52 30.21 -11.15
CA ASN A 444 11.87 30.79 -11.06
C ASN A 444 12.93 29.78 -10.59
N ILE A 445 12.77 28.50 -10.93
CA ILE A 445 13.74 27.45 -10.64
C ILE A 445 14.74 27.39 -11.80
N PRO A 446 16.06 27.54 -11.55
CA PRO A 446 17.06 27.44 -12.61
C PRO A 446 17.04 26.07 -13.28
N VAL A 447 16.92 26.05 -14.61
CA VAL A 447 16.92 24.81 -15.40
C VAL A 447 18.34 24.25 -15.46
N VAL A 448 18.54 23.07 -14.87
CA VAL A 448 19.76 22.27 -14.94
C VAL A 448 19.68 21.30 -16.12
N VAL A 449 18.54 20.61 -16.25
CA VAL A 449 18.20 19.74 -17.40
C VAL A 449 16.73 19.92 -17.73
N ASP A 450 16.43 20.25 -18.98
CA ASP A 450 15.07 20.18 -19.51
C ASP A 450 14.74 18.71 -19.79
N LEU A 451 13.85 18.15 -18.98
CA LEU A 451 13.44 16.76 -19.04
C LEU A 451 11.91 16.68 -18.92
N PRO A 452 11.18 16.84 -20.03
CA PRO A 452 9.73 17.05 -20.03
C PRO A 452 8.92 15.84 -19.51
N GLY A 453 9.53 14.66 -19.44
CA GLY A 453 8.90 13.46 -18.88
C GLY A 453 8.76 13.45 -17.35
N VAL A 454 9.51 14.28 -16.61
CA VAL A 454 9.49 14.27 -15.13
C VAL A 454 8.11 14.68 -14.61
N GLY A 455 7.47 13.77 -13.87
CA GLY A 455 6.12 13.95 -13.33
C GLY A 455 5.01 13.74 -14.35
N LYS A 456 5.29 13.22 -15.56
CA LYS A 456 4.28 12.75 -16.53
C LYS A 456 4.19 11.23 -16.47
N ASN A 457 3.21 10.64 -17.16
CA ASN A 457 2.99 9.18 -17.13
C ASN A 457 2.71 8.65 -15.71
N LEU A 458 2.12 9.46 -14.83
CA LEU A 458 1.64 8.94 -13.55
C LEU A 458 0.49 7.96 -13.84
N GLN A 459 0.58 6.77 -13.28
CA GLN A 459 -0.42 5.72 -13.43
C GLN A 459 -0.85 5.24 -12.05
N ASP A 460 -2.09 4.77 -11.97
CA ASP A 460 -2.61 4.03 -10.83
C ASP A 460 -3.56 2.94 -11.33
N ARG A 461 -3.87 2.01 -10.45
CA ARG A 461 -4.90 0.99 -10.67
C ARG A 461 -6.26 1.56 -10.32
N LEU A 462 -7.29 0.97 -10.90
CA LEU A 462 -8.67 1.28 -10.53
C LEU A 462 -9.23 0.13 -9.70
N GLU A 463 -9.86 0.50 -8.60
CA GLU A 463 -10.51 -0.38 -7.64
C GLU A 463 -11.92 0.11 -7.38
N VAL A 464 -12.82 -0.85 -7.15
CA VAL A 464 -14.18 -0.61 -6.64
C VAL A 464 -14.51 -1.69 -5.61
N SER A 465 -15.56 -1.51 -4.83
CA SER A 465 -16.05 -2.56 -3.92
C SER A 465 -17.50 -2.91 -4.19
N VAL A 466 -17.84 -4.16 -3.86
CA VAL A 466 -19.23 -4.60 -3.67
C VAL A 466 -19.38 -4.97 -2.19
N ASN A 467 -20.28 -4.28 -1.49
CA ASN A 467 -20.47 -4.46 -0.06
C ASN A 467 -21.87 -4.98 0.26
N ALA A 468 -21.94 -5.85 1.26
CA ALA A 468 -23.18 -6.41 1.76
C ALA A 468 -23.27 -6.34 3.28
N ASN A 469 -24.50 -6.25 3.77
CA ASN A 469 -24.85 -6.41 5.17
C ASN A 469 -25.22 -7.87 5.46
N TYR A 470 -24.65 -8.47 6.49
CA TYR A 470 -25.07 -9.77 7.01
C TYR A 470 -26.15 -9.59 8.09
N PRO A 471 -27.05 -10.58 8.28
CA PRO A 471 -28.09 -10.50 9.31
C PRO A 471 -27.56 -10.42 10.75
N SER A 472 -26.36 -10.95 11.00
CA SER A 472 -25.72 -10.96 12.31
C SER A 472 -24.22 -10.65 12.23
N ASN A 473 -23.63 -10.29 13.37
CA ASN A 473 -22.22 -9.89 13.47
C ASN A 473 -21.26 -11.04 13.17
N PHE A 474 -20.18 -10.80 12.44
CA PHE A 474 -19.03 -11.70 12.35
C PHE A 474 -18.40 -11.87 13.75
N THR A 475 -18.58 -13.06 14.33
CA THR A 475 -18.13 -13.39 15.68
C THR A 475 -16.62 -13.26 15.81
N ARG A 476 -15.84 -13.52 14.74
CA ARG A 476 -14.37 -13.46 14.78
C ARG A 476 -13.83 -12.08 15.15
N ILE A 477 -14.54 -11.03 14.79
CA ILE A 477 -14.12 -9.64 14.99
C ILE A 477 -14.94 -8.92 16.06
N LEU A 478 -15.86 -9.62 16.73
CA LEU A 478 -16.81 -9.03 17.65
C LEU A 478 -16.11 -8.33 18.83
N ASP A 479 -15.08 -8.95 19.39
CA ASP A 479 -14.33 -8.40 20.51
C ASP A 479 -13.22 -7.41 20.08
N CYS A 480 -12.95 -7.27 18.77
CA CYS A 480 -11.86 -6.44 18.31
C CYS A 480 -12.24 -4.95 18.34
N THR A 481 -11.51 -4.18 19.14
CA THR A 481 -11.72 -2.72 19.25
C THR A 481 -10.88 -1.93 18.25
N TYR A 482 -9.98 -2.59 17.51
CA TYR A 482 -9.05 -1.97 16.56
C TYR A 482 -8.21 -0.86 17.20
N LEU A 483 -7.77 -1.10 18.45
CA LEU A 483 -7.08 -0.12 19.28
C LEU A 483 -7.87 1.16 19.55
N GLY A 484 -9.21 1.09 19.48
CA GLY A 484 -10.12 2.09 20.01
C GLY A 484 -10.04 2.20 21.53
N THR A 485 -9.52 1.18 22.23
CA THR A 485 -9.31 1.20 23.68
C THR A 485 -7.96 0.59 24.07
N GLU A 486 -7.49 0.84 25.30
CA GLU A 486 -6.27 0.21 25.83
C GLU A 486 -6.45 -1.30 26.06
N ASP A 487 -7.61 -1.69 26.56
CA ASP A 487 -7.97 -3.08 26.90
C ASP A 487 -8.57 -3.82 25.68
N ASP A 488 -7.87 -3.81 24.54
CA ASP A 488 -8.31 -4.51 23.32
C ASP A 488 -8.09 -6.04 23.44
N PRO A 489 -9.16 -6.87 23.48
CA PRO A 489 -9.05 -8.32 23.62
C PRO A 489 -8.31 -8.99 22.45
N CYS A 490 -8.50 -8.50 21.23
CA CYS A 490 -7.83 -9.04 20.04
C CYS A 490 -6.33 -8.71 20.05
N TRP A 491 -5.95 -7.53 20.53
CA TRP A 491 -4.54 -7.20 20.77
C TRP A 491 -3.94 -8.11 21.86
N ALA A 492 -4.62 -8.26 23.00
CA ALA A 492 -4.15 -9.10 24.10
C ALA A 492 -3.94 -10.56 23.67
N GLN A 493 -4.87 -11.10 22.87
CA GLN A 493 -4.74 -12.43 22.28
C GLN A 493 -3.53 -12.52 21.33
N TYR A 494 -3.33 -11.52 20.49
CA TYR A 494 -2.24 -11.48 19.50
C TYR A 494 -0.86 -11.44 20.15
N VAL A 495 -0.66 -10.61 21.17
CA VAL A 495 0.65 -10.48 21.82
C VAL A 495 0.97 -11.58 22.83
N ASP A 496 0.00 -12.42 23.20
CA ASP A 496 0.27 -13.54 24.11
C ASP A 496 1.33 -14.48 23.49
N PRO A 497 2.48 -14.68 24.18
CA PRO A 497 3.54 -15.54 23.67
C PRO A 497 3.15 -17.03 23.62
N ASN A 498 2.12 -17.45 24.36
CA ASN A 498 1.60 -18.82 24.35
C ASN A 498 0.74 -19.12 23.11
N ASN A 499 0.18 -18.08 22.48
CA ASN A 499 -0.60 -18.22 21.27
C ASN A 499 0.32 -18.39 20.05
N LYS A 500 -0.03 -19.34 19.17
CA LYS A 500 0.66 -19.67 17.92
C LYS A 500 -0.36 -19.97 16.83
N GLY A 501 0.00 -19.73 15.56
CA GLY A 501 -0.90 -19.92 14.42
C GLY A 501 -2.25 -19.24 14.65
N ALA A 502 -3.34 -19.96 14.39
CA ALA A 502 -4.70 -19.43 14.54
C ALA A 502 -5.07 -19.00 15.97
N ALA A 503 -4.38 -19.49 17.01
CA ALA A 503 -4.62 -19.04 18.38
C ALA A 503 -4.22 -17.57 18.60
N LYS A 504 -3.42 -16.97 17.71
CA LYS A 504 -3.10 -15.54 17.71
C LYS A 504 -4.32 -14.65 17.41
N GLY A 505 -5.39 -15.21 16.82
CA GLY A 505 -6.63 -14.48 16.55
C GLY A 505 -6.52 -13.50 15.39
N THR A 506 -7.52 -12.62 15.29
CA THR A 506 -7.77 -11.71 14.15
C THR A 506 -6.56 -10.87 13.76
N TYR A 507 -5.78 -10.39 14.73
CA TYR A 507 -4.66 -9.46 14.48
C TYR A 507 -3.43 -10.12 13.85
N ALA A 508 -3.38 -11.45 13.74
CA ALA A 508 -2.37 -12.16 12.97
C ALA A 508 -2.66 -12.22 11.45
N SER A 509 -3.71 -11.53 10.99
CA SER A 509 -4.19 -11.59 9.61
C SER A 509 -4.59 -10.22 9.12
N ASN A 510 -4.35 -9.91 7.83
CA ASN A 510 -4.95 -8.74 7.17
C ASN A 510 -6.43 -8.96 6.83
N GLN A 511 -6.96 -10.15 7.16
CA GLN A 511 -8.33 -10.65 6.96
C GLN A 511 -8.71 -10.96 5.50
N VAL A 512 -7.76 -10.88 4.57
CA VAL A 512 -7.94 -11.26 3.16
C VAL A 512 -7.42 -12.67 2.94
N PHE A 513 -8.20 -13.66 3.39
CA PHE A 513 -7.79 -15.08 3.41
C PHE A 513 -7.62 -15.72 2.02
N SER A 514 -8.18 -15.12 0.97
CA SER A 514 -8.07 -15.62 -0.40
C SER A 514 -8.17 -14.50 -1.43
N GLY A 515 -7.50 -14.69 -2.57
CA GLY A 515 -7.69 -13.90 -3.77
C GLY A 515 -8.20 -14.74 -4.95
N ALA A 516 -9.09 -14.15 -5.74
CA ALA A 516 -9.57 -14.69 -7.00
C ALA A 516 -8.96 -13.90 -8.16
N PHE A 517 -8.27 -14.57 -9.09
CA PHE A 517 -7.53 -13.95 -10.18
C PHE A 517 -7.97 -14.52 -11.52
N TRP A 518 -8.24 -13.66 -12.50
CA TRP A 518 -8.56 -14.10 -13.86
C TRP A 518 -8.30 -13.03 -14.91
N THR A 519 -8.21 -13.50 -16.16
CA THR A 519 -8.17 -12.67 -17.35
C THR A 519 -9.58 -12.24 -17.73
N SER A 520 -9.86 -10.95 -17.67
CA SER A 520 -11.10 -10.36 -18.17
C SER A 520 -11.17 -10.45 -19.68
N LYS A 521 -12.38 -10.36 -20.26
CA LYS A 521 -12.52 -10.27 -21.72
C LYS A 521 -11.95 -8.97 -22.31
N TYR A 522 -11.50 -8.04 -21.46
CA TYR A 522 -10.92 -6.76 -21.79
C TYR A 522 -9.43 -6.68 -21.43
N SER A 523 -8.77 -7.79 -21.12
CA SER A 523 -7.32 -7.80 -20.93
C SER A 523 -6.59 -7.36 -22.20
N ASP A 524 -5.56 -6.54 -22.06
CA ASP A 524 -4.78 -5.99 -23.21
C ASP A 524 -3.78 -6.99 -23.77
N ASP A 525 -3.22 -7.82 -22.90
CA ASP A 525 -2.08 -8.67 -23.16
C ASP A 525 -2.39 -10.16 -22.90
N GLY A 526 -3.64 -10.46 -22.55
CA GLY A 526 -4.14 -11.79 -22.28
C GLY A 526 -3.76 -12.32 -20.90
N GLU A 527 -3.02 -11.57 -20.09
CA GLU A 527 -2.71 -11.92 -18.70
C GLU A 527 -3.87 -11.56 -17.77
N GLN A 528 -3.85 -12.16 -16.58
CA GLN A 528 -4.76 -11.87 -15.48
C GLN A 528 -4.72 -10.38 -15.19
N ASP A 529 -5.89 -9.76 -15.25
CA ASP A 529 -6.02 -8.33 -15.06
C ASP A 529 -7.12 -7.96 -14.07
N LEU A 530 -7.84 -8.95 -13.53
CA LEU A 530 -8.80 -8.79 -12.44
C LEU A 530 -8.41 -9.60 -11.21
N TRP A 531 -8.56 -8.95 -10.06
CA TRP A 531 -8.44 -9.56 -8.74
C TRP A 531 -9.67 -9.24 -7.88
N ILE A 532 -10.14 -10.23 -7.11
CA ILE A 532 -11.08 -10.03 -6.01
C ILE A 532 -10.52 -10.60 -4.71
N GLY A 533 -10.54 -9.80 -3.65
CA GLY A 533 -10.32 -10.23 -2.27
C GLY A 533 -11.33 -9.57 -1.34
N GLY A 534 -11.58 -10.16 -0.17
CA GLY A 534 -12.58 -9.63 0.74
C GLY A 534 -12.31 -9.92 2.20
N PHE A 535 -12.98 -9.15 3.05
CA PHE A 535 -12.77 -9.10 4.50
C PHE A 535 -14.03 -8.57 5.21
N PRO A 536 -14.22 -8.90 6.51
CA PRO A 536 -15.42 -8.52 7.27
C PRO A 536 -15.33 -7.06 7.77
N ALA A 537 -15.55 -6.12 6.87
CA ALA A 537 -15.52 -4.68 7.13
C ALA A 537 -16.35 -3.94 6.07
N LEU A 538 -16.57 -2.64 6.27
CA LEU A 538 -17.14 -1.76 5.26
C LEU A 538 -16.06 -0.92 4.57
N PHE A 539 -15.63 -1.30 3.37
CA PHE A 539 -14.65 -0.56 2.61
C PHE A 539 -15.23 0.02 1.32
N THR A 540 -15.17 1.35 1.18
CA THR A 540 -15.69 2.11 0.03
C THR A 540 -14.62 2.96 -0.65
N GLY A 541 -13.34 2.77 -0.28
CA GLY A 541 -12.20 3.54 -0.76
C GLY A 541 -11.61 4.45 0.32
N PHE A 542 -10.69 5.33 -0.09
CA PHE A 542 -9.91 6.17 0.82
C PHE A 542 -10.47 7.59 0.95
N TYR A 543 -10.66 8.02 2.20
CA TYR A 543 -11.04 9.37 2.63
C TYR A 543 -10.60 9.51 4.10
N PRO A 544 -10.38 10.71 4.65
CA PRO A 544 -9.99 10.84 6.06
C PRO A 544 -11.11 10.30 6.96
N GLY A 545 -10.77 9.34 7.82
CA GLY A 545 -11.69 8.59 8.68
C GLY A 545 -12.09 7.21 8.15
N TYR A 546 -11.60 6.80 6.98
CA TYR A 546 -12.03 5.54 6.36
C TYR A 546 -11.68 4.28 7.19
N SER A 547 -10.58 4.27 7.95
CA SER A 547 -10.18 3.10 8.72
C SER A 547 -11.09 2.85 9.91
N ALA A 548 -11.53 3.93 10.57
CA ALA A 548 -12.58 3.92 11.59
C ALA A 548 -13.91 3.42 11.02
N ASN A 549 -14.26 3.87 9.82
CA ASN A 549 -15.48 3.45 9.13
C ASN A 549 -15.46 1.97 8.72
N ALA A 550 -14.31 1.49 8.26
CA ALA A 550 -14.16 0.10 7.85
C ALA A 550 -14.28 -0.86 9.03
N ALA A 551 -13.64 -0.52 10.14
CA ALA A 551 -13.57 -1.37 11.32
C ALA A 551 -14.27 -0.70 12.51
N THR A 552 -15.59 -0.50 12.42
CA THR A 552 -16.36 0.14 13.51
C THR A 552 -16.33 -0.71 14.76
N ALA A 553 -16.24 -0.13 15.96
CA ALA A 553 -16.28 -0.88 17.22
C ALA A 553 -17.62 -1.61 17.45
N ASP A 554 -18.72 -1.07 16.90
CA ASP A 554 -20.07 -1.43 17.34
C ASP A 554 -20.86 -2.29 16.33
N ASN A 555 -20.61 -2.14 15.03
CA ASN A 555 -21.33 -2.88 13.99
C ASN A 555 -20.38 -3.74 13.14
N LYS A 556 -20.51 -5.06 13.27
CA LYS A 556 -19.60 -6.07 12.68
C LYS A 556 -20.33 -6.95 11.67
N THR A 557 -21.36 -6.43 11.02
CA THR A 557 -22.18 -7.18 10.03
C THR A 557 -21.72 -6.99 8.58
N TRP A 558 -20.74 -6.12 8.33
CA TRP A 558 -20.35 -5.76 6.98
C TRP A 558 -19.33 -6.72 6.37
N TRP A 559 -19.47 -6.95 5.07
CA TRP A 559 -18.45 -7.61 4.26
C TRP A 559 -18.20 -6.81 2.98
N SER A 560 -16.93 -6.68 2.62
CA SER A 560 -16.49 -6.04 1.37
C SER A 560 -15.77 -7.04 0.48
N TRP A 561 -16.18 -7.10 -0.79
CA TRP A 561 -15.36 -7.64 -1.87
C TRP A 561 -14.74 -6.48 -2.65
N LEU A 562 -13.42 -6.37 -2.59
CA LEU A 562 -12.65 -5.44 -3.41
C LEU A 562 -12.45 -6.04 -4.79
N VAL A 563 -12.72 -5.25 -5.82
CA VAL A 563 -12.47 -5.58 -7.22
C VAL A 563 -11.36 -4.66 -7.71
N LEU A 564 -10.24 -5.24 -8.13
CA LEU A 564 -9.07 -4.51 -8.60
C LEU A 564 -8.80 -4.83 -10.06
N LYS A 565 -8.64 -3.78 -10.87
CA LYS A 565 -8.06 -3.88 -12.22
C LYS A 565 -6.55 -3.74 -12.08
N ALA A 566 -5.80 -4.80 -12.40
CA ALA A 566 -4.34 -4.75 -12.40
C ALA A 566 -3.89 -3.73 -13.45
N HIS A 567 -3.78 -4.09 -14.72
CA HIS A 567 -3.17 -3.20 -15.71
C HIS A 567 -4.18 -2.21 -16.29
N THR A 568 -4.18 -0.98 -15.81
CA THR A 568 -4.92 0.14 -16.41
C THR A 568 -4.17 0.67 -17.62
N ARG A 569 -4.90 1.18 -18.61
CA ARG A 569 -4.32 1.76 -19.83
C ARG A 569 -3.93 3.23 -19.68
N ASN A 570 -4.34 3.85 -18.57
CA ASN A 570 -4.27 5.28 -18.38
C ASN A 570 -2.82 5.70 -18.12
N THR A 571 -2.29 6.55 -19.01
CA THR A 571 -0.94 7.13 -18.88
C THR A 571 -0.97 8.66 -18.79
N GLY A 572 -2.16 9.26 -18.67
CA GLY A 572 -2.35 10.71 -18.72
C GLY A 572 -1.97 11.43 -17.43
N GLY A 573 -1.79 10.71 -16.32
CA GLY A 573 -1.58 11.30 -15.01
C GLY A 573 -0.34 12.20 -14.92
N THR A 574 -0.41 13.17 -14.01
CA THR A 574 0.61 14.19 -13.79
C THR A 574 0.90 14.47 -12.31
N VAL A 575 2.14 14.87 -12.03
CA VAL A 575 2.61 15.43 -10.75
C VAL A 575 3.29 16.76 -11.05
N GLU A 576 2.68 17.88 -10.70
CA GLU A 576 3.15 19.23 -10.99
C GLU A 576 3.47 20.00 -9.71
N LEU A 577 4.44 20.90 -9.75
CA LEU A 577 4.75 21.77 -8.62
C LEU A 577 3.57 22.71 -8.37
N ALA A 578 3.06 22.73 -7.13
CA ALA A 578 2.16 23.78 -6.69
C ALA A 578 2.91 25.10 -6.45
N THR A 579 4.10 25.02 -5.87
CA THR A 579 4.97 26.16 -5.53
C THR A 579 6.45 25.75 -5.61
N ALA A 580 7.35 26.73 -5.45
CA ALA A 580 8.79 26.48 -5.29
C ALA A 580 9.20 26.09 -3.85
N ASN A 581 8.26 26.06 -2.90
CA ASN A 581 8.55 25.70 -1.53
C ASN A 581 8.59 24.16 -1.40
N PRO A 582 9.73 23.56 -1.00
CA PRO A 582 9.87 22.11 -0.92
C PRO A 582 8.97 21.45 0.12
N ARG A 583 8.37 22.23 1.02
CA ARG A 583 7.43 21.73 2.03
C ARG A 583 6.03 21.50 1.45
N ASP A 584 5.71 22.09 0.31
CA ASP A 584 4.36 22.07 -0.25
C ASP A 584 4.12 20.76 -1.00
N THR A 585 2.92 20.22 -0.93
CA THR A 585 2.57 19.05 -1.75
C THR A 585 2.48 19.44 -3.23
N PRO A 586 2.88 18.57 -4.16
CA PRO A 586 2.62 18.81 -5.58
C PRO A 586 1.11 18.72 -5.88
N ILE A 587 0.70 19.27 -7.01
CA ILE A 587 -0.61 19.03 -7.62
C ILE A 587 -0.53 17.67 -8.31
N ILE A 588 -1.42 16.74 -7.95
CA ILE A 588 -1.41 15.38 -8.46
C ILE A 588 -2.76 15.11 -9.11
N THR A 589 -2.76 14.80 -10.41
CA THR A 589 -3.99 14.52 -11.16
C THR A 589 -3.81 13.24 -11.96
N PHE A 590 -4.64 12.22 -11.71
CA PHE A 590 -4.54 10.93 -12.37
C PHE A 590 -5.20 10.89 -13.76
N HIS A 591 -6.13 11.80 -14.05
CA HIS A 591 -6.88 11.82 -15.30
C HIS A 591 -7.59 10.48 -15.57
N ASN A 592 -8.29 9.96 -14.57
CA ASN A 592 -8.94 8.65 -14.60
C ASN A 592 -9.86 8.49 -15.80
N LEU A 593 -9.94 7.24 -16.30
CA LEU A 593 -10.84 6.81 -17.36
C LEU A 593 -10.79 7.73 -18.59
N TYR A 594 -11.77 8.62 -18.77
CA TYR A 594 -11.99 9.34 -20.03
C TYR A 594 -11.10 10.58 -20.23
N GLU A 595 -10.22 10.92 -19.28
CA GLU A 595 -9.30 12.06 -19.44
C GLU A 595 -7.90 11.65 -19.88
N GLY A 596 -7.39 10.52 -19.38
CA GLY A 596 -5.99 10.12 -19.53
C GLY A 596 -5.74 9.06 -20.61
N GLN A 597 -6.78 8.67 -21.34
CA GLN A 597 -6.73 7.69 -22.43
C GLN A 597 -7.88 7.87 -23.42
N THR A 598 -7.89 7.08 -24.50
CA THR A 598 -8.99 7.12 -25.47
C THR A 598 -10.29 6.63 -24.84
N LYS A 599 -11.44 7.05 -25.40
CA LYS A 599 -12.74 6.56 -24.93
C LYS A 599 -12.86 5.04 -25.03
N GLU A 600 -12.35 4.43 -26.09
CA GLU A 600 -12.40 2.98 -26.29
C GLU A 600 -11.64 2.24 -25.18
N ASP A 601 -10.44 2.70 -24.85
CA ASP A 601 -9.61 2.11 -23.80
C ASP A 601 -10.23 2.32 -22.40
N ALA A 602 -10.81 3.49 -22.16
CA ALA A 602 -11.57 3.77 -20.94
C ALA A 602 -12.80 2.88 -20.77
N ASP A 603 -13.53 2.63 -21.86
CA ASP A 603 -14.66 1.70 -21.82
C ASP A 603 -14.19 0.27 -21.53
N LYS A 604 -13.03 -0.17 -22.05
CA LYS A 604 -12.45 -1.49 -21.72
C LYS A 604 -12.05 -1.61 -20.24
N ASP A 605 -11.32 -0.64 -19.70
CA ASP A 605 -10.92 -0.63 -18.29
C ASP A 605 -12.13 -0.59 -17.35
N GLY A 606 -13.10 0.27 -17.64
CA GLY A 606 -14.33 0.38 -16.85
C GLY A 606 -15.17 -0.89 -16.91
N MET A 607 -15.32 -1.50 -18.08
CA MET A 607 -16.09 -2.74 -18.22
C MET A 607 -15.41 -3.97 -17.64
N ALA A 608 -14.07 -3.99 -17.52
CA ALA A 608 -13.37 -5.02 -16.75
C ALA A 608 -13.76 -4.94 -15.27
N LEU A 609 -13.84 -3.73 -14.69
CA LEU A 609 -14.33 -3.56 -13.33
C LEU A 609 -15.80 -3.97 -13.19
N VAL A 610 -16.65 -3.64 -14.16
CA VAL A 610 -18.05 -4.11 -14.18
C VAL A 610 -18.11 -5.65 -14.16
N GLU A 611 -17.27 -6.33 -14.96
CA GLU A 611 -17.17 -7.80 -14.95
C GLU A 611 -16.79 -8.32 -13.56
N GLY A 612 -15.80 -7.70 -12.90
CA GLY A 612 -15.43 -8.03 -11.53
C GLY A 612 -16.54 -7.75 -10.50
N MET A 613 -17.27 -6.64 -10.63
CA MET A 613 -18.43 -6.33 -9.78
C MET A 613 -19.53 -7.38 -9.93
N ARG A 614 -19.81 -7.86 -11.16
CA ARG A 614 -20.76 -8.96 -11.38
C ARG A 614 -20.31 -10.25 -10.71
N MET A 615 -19.01 -10.56 -10.75
CA MET A 615 -18.45 -11.71 -10.03
C MET A 615 -18.60 -11.55 -8.51
N ALA A 616 -18.30 -10.37 -7.95
CA ALA A 616 -18.46 -10.09 -6.53
C ALA A 616 -19.93 -10.11 -6.06
N GLN A 617 -20.87 -9.64 -6.87
CA GLN A 617 -22.31 -9.81 -6.63
C GLN A 617 -22.67 -11.30 -6.55
N LYS A 618 -22.19 -12.10 -7.51
CA LYS A 618 -22.39 -13.55 -7.52
C LYS A 618 -21.74 -14.25 -6.31
N PHE A 619 -20.62 -13.74 -5.80
CA PHE A 619 -20.00 -14.27 -4.57
C PHE A 619 -20.97 -14.21 -3.39
N PHE A 620 -21.75 -13.13 -3.27
CA PHE A 620 -22.80 -13.01 -2.26
C PHE A 620 -24.01 -13.90 -2.54
N GLU A 621 -24.48 -13.98 -3.79
CA GLU A 621 -25.62 -14.83 -4.18
C GLU A 621 -25.40 -16.32 -3.89
N GLU A 622 -24.15 -16.77 -3.93
CA GLU A 622 -23.78 -18.18 -3.72
C GLU A 622 -23.41 -18.49 -2.26
N VAL A 623 -23.48 -17.51 -1.35
CA VAL A 623 -23.25 -17.73 0.09
C VAL A 623 -24.30 -18.73 0.62
N PRO A 624 -23.87 -19.84 1.26
CA PRO A 624 -24.80 -20.76 1.90
C PRO A 624 -25.66 -20.04 2.95
N ASP A 625 -26.97 -20.29 2.94
CA ASP A 625 -27.88 -19.74 3.95
C ASP A 625 -27.65 -20.45 5.30
N ILE A 626 -26.87 -19.82 6.17
CA ILE A 626 -26.51 -20.34 7.49
C ILE A 626 -27.28 -19.64 8.62
N ASP A 627 -27.42 -18.32 8.54
CA ASP A 627 -28.16 -17.48 9.50
C ASP A 627 -28.90 -16.32 8.80
N GLY A 628 -29.24 -16.51 7.52
CA GLY A 628 -29.84 -15.55 6.63
C GLY A 628 -28.87 -15.04 5.56
N GLN A 629 -29.42 -14.61 4.43
CA GLN A 629 -28.64 -14.17 3.28
C GLN A 629 -28.11 -12.74 3.45
N PRO A 630 -26.88 -12.44 2.99
CA PRO A 630 -26.37 -11.09 2.96
C PRO A 630 -27.15 -10.22 1.96
N THR A 631 -27.32 -8.95 2.28
CA THR A 631 -27.99 -7.96 1.43
C THR A 631 -26.96 -6.99 0.86
N VAL A 632 -26.72 -7.05 -0.46
CA VAL A 632 -25.87 -6.09 -1.17
C VAL A 632 -26.53 -4.71 -1.16
N PHE A 633 -25.77 -3.69 -0.78
CA PHE A 633 -26.23 -2.30 -0.76
C PHE A 633 -25.26 -1.33 -1.46
N TRP A 634 -24.02 -1.78 -1.73
CA TRP A 634 -23.00 -1.03 -2.45
C TRP A 634 -22.50 -1.89 -3.61
N PRO A 635 -22.66 -1.49 -4.89
CA PRO A 635 -23.39 -0.30 -5.34
C PRO A 635 -24.89 -0.36 -4.95
N PRO A 636 -25.57 0.81 -4.91
CA PRO A 636 -27.01 0.87 -4.67
C PRO A 636 -27.83 0.04 -5.68
N PRO A 637 -29.00 -0.51 -5.29
CA PRO A 637 -29.80 -1.41 -6.12
C PRO A 637 -30.23 -0.84 -7.48
N GLU A 638 -30.28 0.48 -7.64
CA GLU A 638 -30.60 1.14 -8.91
C GLU A 638 -29.53 0.95 -9.99
N TYR A 639 -28.30 0.58 -9.62
CA TYR A 639 -27.20 0.26 -10.53
C TYR A 639 -27.25 -1.22 -10.97
N ASP A 640 -28.37 -1.60 -11.60
CA ASP A 640 -28.73 -2.97 -11.94
C ASP A 640 -28.24 -3.44 -13.32
N THR A 641 -27.91 -2.53 -14.25
CA THR A 641 -27.37 -2.84 -15.58
C THR A 641 -25.88 -2.54 -15.70
N ASP A 642 -25.20 -3.15 -16.68
CA ASP A 642 -23.77 -2.95 -16.90
C ASP A 642 -23.45 -1.48 -17.26
N GLU A 643 -24.34 -0.79 -17.98
CA GLU A 643 -24.19 0.62 -18.32
C GLU A 643 -24.24 1.51 -17.08
N LYS A 644 -25.14 1.20 -16.14
CA LYS A 644 -25.23 1.91 -14.87
C LYS A 644 -24.04 1.58 -13.98
N LEU A 645 -23.63 0.32 -13.88
CA LEU A 645 -22.41 -0.06 -13.15
C LEU A 645 -21.17 0.64 -13.74
N LEU A 646 -21.11 0.84 -15.06
CA LEU A 646 -20.04 1.63 -15.66
C LEU A 646 -20.10 3.11 -15.25
N GLU A 647 -21.28 3.70 -15.08
CA GLU A 647 -21.44 5.04 -14.49
C GLU A 647 -20.97 5.06 -13.03
N TRP A 648 -21.35 4.05 -12.23
CA TRP A 648 -20.88 3.89 -10.86
C TRP A 648 -19.34 3.82 -10.78
N VAL A 649 -18.70 3.02 -11.63
CA VAL A 649 -17.23 2.93 -11.71
C VAL A 649 -16.59 4.30 -11.95
N LYS A 650 -17.21 5.19 -12.74
CA LYS A 650 -16.68 6.54 -12.99
C LYS A 650 -16.71 7.42 -11.75
N GLU A 651 -17.77 7.30 -10.95
CA GLU A 651 -17.97 8.10 -9.74
C GLU A 651 -17.20 7.53 -8.55
N GLU A 652 -17.08 6.21 -8.49
CA GLU A 652 -16.62 5.52 -7.28
C GLU A 652 -15.23 4.92 -7.35
N ALA A 653 -14.66 4.65 -8.53
CA ALA A 653 -13.36 3.99 -8.57
C ALA A 653 -12.23 4.85 -7.95
N TRP A 654 -11.33 4.18 -7.23
CA TRP A 654 -10.14 4.79 -6.62
C TRP A 654 -8.88 4.01 -7.01
N GLY A 655 -7.71 4.53 -6.63
CA GLY A 655 -6.43 3.83 -6.69
C GLY A 655 -5.61 4.05 -5.43
N HIS A 656 -4.62 3.18 -5.17
CA HIS A 656 -3.66 3.34 -4.08
C HIS A 656 -2.25 2.80 -4.40
N HIS A 657 -1.98 2.60 -5.70
CA HIS A 657 -0.79 1.97 -6.27
C HIS A 657 -0.02 2.88 -7.24
N ALA A 658 0.01 4.18 -6.97
CA ALA A 658 0.63 5.20 -7.82
C ALA A 658 2.07 4.86 -8.21
N SER A 659 2.37 5.00 -9.50
CA SER A 659 3.66 4.64 -10.09
C SER A 659 3.95 5.44 -11.37
N CYS A 660 5.09 5.16 -12.00
CA CYS A 660 5.41 5.53 -13.39
C CYS A 660 5.75 6.99 -13.73
N SER A 661 5.73 7.89 -12.73
CA SER A 661 5.93 9.34 -12.92
C SER A 661 7.35 9.79 -13.30
N ASN A 662 8.32 8.89 -13.35
CA ASN A 662 9.69 9.09 -13.84
C ASN A 662 10.12 7.90 -14.69
N LYS A 663 9.36 7.56 -15.73
CA LYS A 663 9.54 6.30 -16.46
C LYS A 663 10.94 6.07 -17.02
N ILE A 664 11.37 4.81 -16.93
CA ILE A 664 12.39 4.20 -17.79
C ILE A 664 11.84 4.17 -19.22
N GLY A 665 12.68 4.47 -20.20
CA GLY A 665 12.27 4.38 -21.61
C GLY A 665 13.44 4.22 -22.57
N ALA A 666 13.10 3.92 -23.82
CA ALA A 666 14.05 3.81 -24.92
C ALA A 666 14.80 5.13 -25.17
N ASP A 667 15.97 5.07 -25.81
CA ASP A 667 16.80 6.26 -26.04
C ASP A 667 16.16 7.31 -26.97
N ASN A 668 15.20 6.90 -27.78
CA ASN A 668 14.44 7.77 -28.68
C ASN A 668 13.10 8.23 -28.09
N ASP A 669 12.74 7.83 -26.87
CA ASP A 669 11.52 8.27 -26.20
C ASP A 669 11.74 9.67 -25.59
N PRO A 670 11.10 10.73 -26.10
CA PRO A 670 11.29 12.09 -25.60
C PRO A 670 10.75 12.29 -24.18
N LEU A 671 9.92 11.37 -23.68
CA LEU A 671 9.36 11.40 -22.32
C LEU A 671 10.07 10.43 -21.37
N ALA A 672 11.10 9.70 -21.82
CA ALA A 672 11.90 8.88 -20.92
C ALA A 672 12.67 9.78 -19.94
N VAL A 673 12.51 9.51 -18.66
CA VAL A 673 13.27 10.20 -17.59
C VAL A 673 14.54 9.42 -17.27
N LEU A 674 14.45 8.09 -17.33
CA LEU A 674 15.51 7.17 -16.93
C LEU A 674 15.97 6.29 -18.10
N ASP A 675 17.20 5.83 -18.04
CA ASP A 675 17.67 4.69 -18.83
C ASP A 675 17.40 3.34 -18.12
N GLY A 676 17.74 2.22 -18.78
CA GLY A 676 17.57 0.88 -18.22
C GLY A 676 18.39 0.58 -16.95
N ASN A 677 19.29 1.48 -16.57
CA ASN A 677 20.08 1.42 -15.35
C ASN A 677 19.62 2.47 -14.33
N PHE A 678 18.39 2.98 -14.44
CA PHE A 678 17.83 3.94 -13.49
C PHE A 678 18.53 5.31 -13.47
N LYS A 679 19.43 5.60 -14.43
CA LYS A 679 20.17 6.87 -14.46
C LYS A 679 19.27 7.97 -15.01
N VAL A 680 19.24 9.12 -14.34
CA VAL A 680 18.48 10.29 -14.82
C VAL A 680 19.14 10.85 -16.07
N ARG A 681 18.39 10.86 -17.17
CA ARG A 681 18.85 11.31 -18.48
C ARG A 681 19.30 12.77 -18.40
N GLY A 682 20.34 13.10 -19.17
CA GLY A 682 20.97 14.43 -19.15
C GLY A 682 21.88 14.71 -17.95
N THR A 683 21.99 13.82 -16.95
CA THR A 683 22.84 14.05 -15.75
C THR A 683 23.94 12.99 -15.60
N ARG A 684 24.81 13.17 -14.59
CA ARG A 684 25.75 12.16 -14.07
C ARG A 684 25.58 12.02 -12.56
N GLY A 685 25.75 10.81 -12.05
CA GLY A 685 25.72 10.53 -10.61
C GLY A 685 24.35 10.74 -9.96
N LEU A 686 23.27 10.64 -10.73
CA LEU A 686 21.90 10.74 -10.24
C LEU A 686 21.06 9.58 -10.77
N ARG A 687 20.34 8.90 -9.87
CA ARG A 687 19.39 7.83 -10.19
C ARG A 687 18.05 8.06 -9.50
N VAL A 688 17.01 7.41 -10.02
CA VAL A 688 15.72 7.26 -9.33
C VAL A 688 15.40 5.78 -9.17
N VAL A 689 15.09 5.32 -7.96
CA VAL A 689 14.83 3.89 -7.67
C VAL A 689 13.65 3.78 -6.70
N ASP A 690 12.44 3.78 -7.26
CA ASP A 690 11.17 3.64 -6.53
C ASP A 690 10.02 3.34 -7.50
N ALA A 691 8.77 3.46 -7.04
CA ALA A 691 7.56 3.23 -7.85
C ALA A 691 7.46 4.12 -9.10
N SER A 692 8.13 5.28 -9.15
CA SER A 692 8.05 6.20 -10.30
C SER A 692 8.75 5.68 -11.56
N VAL A 693 9.64 4.69 -11.45
CA VAL A 693 10.55 4.33 -12.56
C VAL A 693 9.88 3.49 -13.66
N PHE A 694 8.75 2.86 -13.36
CA PHE A 694 8.14 1.93 -14.31
C PHE A 694 7.55 2.67 -15.52
N PRO A 695 7.64 2.12 -16.74
CA PRO A 695 6.94 2.70 -17.89
C PRO A 695 5.45 2.36 -17.91
N LYS A 696 5.08 1.22 -17.34
CA LYS A 696 3.70 0.75 -17.14
C LYS A 696 3.57 0.22 -15.72
N ILE A 697 2.38 0.38 -15.14
CA ILE A 697 2.11 0.00 -13.76
C ILE A 697 2.34 -1.52 -13.53
N PRO A 698 3.23 -1.95 -12.60
CA PRO A 698 3.71 -3.34 -12.53
C PRO A 698 2.96 -4.23 -11.53
N GLY A 699 2.50 -5.41 -11.95
CA GLY A 699 1.88 -6.47 -11.14
C GLY A 699 0.40 -6.26 -10.85
N THR A 700 -0.13 -6.92 -9.80
CA THR A 700 -1.42 -6.57 -9.18
C THR A 700 -1.21 -5.64 -7.99
N PHE A 701 -0.14 -5.88 -7.21
CA PHE A 701 0.31 -5.05 -6.09
C PHE A 701 1.77 -4.66 -6.32
N VAL A 702 2.12 -3.39 -6.08
CA VAL A 702 3.40 -2.84 -6.56
C VAL A 702 4.60 -3.05 -5.62
N VAL A 703 4.39 -3.50 -4.38
CA VAL A 703 5.47 -3.54 -3.37
C VAL A 703 6.60 -4.50 -3.74
N VAL A 704 6.28 -5.70 -4.21
CA VAL A 704 7.24 -6.71 -4.65
C VAL A 704 8.04 -6.24 -5.87
N PRO A 705 7.43 -5.78 -6.99
CA PRO A 705 8.21 -5.27 -8.10
C PRO A 705 9.11 -4.10 -7.71
N ILE A 706 8.69 -3.23 -6.77
CA ILE A 706 9.54 -2.15 -6.24
C ILE A 706 10.77 -2.70 -5.50
N MET A 707 10.62 -3.73 -4.67
CA MET A 707 11.76 -4.38 -4.02
C MET A 707 12.69 -5.07 -5.03
N MET A 708 12.13 -5.71 -6.06
CA MET A 708 12.91 -6.35 -7.13
C MET A 708 13.78 -5.34 -7.90
N ILE A 709 13.24 -4.17 -8.26
CA ILE A 709 14.04 -3.13 -8.92
C ILE A 709 15.07 -2.50 -7.97
N SER A 710 14.82 -2.48 -6.66
CA SER A 710 15.81 -2.01 -5.67
C SER A 710 17.03 -2.93 -5.66
N GLU A 711 16.81 -4.23 -5.68
CA GLU A 711 17.86 -5.25 -5.78
C GLU A 711 18.59 -5.20 -7.12
N LYS A 712 17.86 -5.02 -8.23
CA LYS A 712 18.46 -4.80 -9.56
C LYS A 712 19.33 -3.55 -9.61
N ALA A 713 18.84 -2.42 -9.10
CA ALA A 713 19.58 -1.17 -9.06
C ALA A 713 20.84 -1.29 -8.19
N SER A 714 20.74 -2.00 -7.06
CA SER A 714 21.90 -2.34 -6.22
C SER A 714 22.96 -3.10 -7.03
N ALA A 715 22.55 -4.13 -7.79
CA ALA A 715 23.46 -4.90 -8.64
C ALA A 715 24.11 -4.02 -9.72
N ALA A 716 23.34 -3.19 -10.41
CA ALA A 716 23.83 -2.29 -11.45
C ALA A 716 24.86 -1.26 -10.92
N ILE A 717 24.62 -0.69 -9.74
CA ILE A 717 25.55 0.25 -9.10
C ILE A 717 26.85 -0.46 -8.69
N LEU A 718 26.75 -1.66 -8.11
CA LEU A 718 27.91 -2.40 -7.59
C LEU A 718 28.76 -3.04 -8.68
N SER A 719 28.17 -3.39 -9.84
CA SER A 719 28.93 -3.86 -11.00
C SER A 719 29.63 -2.74 -11.78
N GLY A 720 29.29 -1.47 -11.50
CA GLY A 720 29.87 -0.30 -12.16
C GLY A 720 29.38 -0.06 -13.59
N HIS A 721 28.17 -0.56 -13.93
CA HIS A 721 27.58 -0.45 -15.27
C HIS A 721 26.64 0.76 -15.43
#